data_AF-A0A1R0XEG8-F1
#
_entry.id   AF-A0A1R0XEG8-F1
#
_cell.length_a   1.000
_cell.length_b   1.000
_cell.length_c   1.000
_cell.angle_alpha   90.00
_cell.angle_beta   90.00
_cell.angle_gamma   90.00
#
_symmetry.space_group_name_H-M   'P 1'
#
loop_
_entity.id
_entity.type
_entity.pdbx_description
1 polymer ?
#
loop_
_entity_poly.entity_id
_entity_poly.type
_entity_poly.pdbx_seq_one_letter_code
_entity_poly.pdbx_strand_id
1 'polypeptide(L)'
;MKKLWISILVGLLVLPMMFQSSVKAATAPISIFIDGVRLSTDQAPVMVNGRTMVPLRAIFEAFNATIKWNQKTQTVTATKDNTTIMLKIGSKTATINNKAVTLDVPGQNLKGRTMVPTRFVSESLGHDVGWNPSTKVVTITTSGGKTGTVNPASNVQLKDVSDNGDGRDLQVSFTQSSNEALVDHYRVMIVKAWSTFNISSAQKVTSANYSTVLATGTNPTIRMTANSRDVDGDLIKGNQTYVAYVFAVGKGNNTSALSYSSSTISLNTNTVVVAPSNVQVSDVSDYSDGRDLAVSFNKVSDESKVSSYRIFVVKATNYSSFNLAAANAVSSSNYTQVNKTGSNITQILSSGARDVDGALIKTGVGYRVFVMGVDSGSNTANNLLSAASSAITLSSVNVSNLSVSDVSDFGDGRDLKVSFNHATDETYISQYRILVVPTAYSNNFSLSEANNVSSSYYTTVSTTGSSTSQVLASSARDVRGNLIKNGTPYRVYVLTIGSGKNLGTNILSSESTLITLAVDYNVSAVYNLDVSDVNDYDDGRDLRVSFDHATNETYISQYRILVVPTSYYSSFSLSDANNVYSSNYTAVSTTGSSTNQVLTSSSRDVRGNLIKSGINYRVYVLTVGSGNYSGSNVLSSGSPLITLNVDYKLAPISSLDVRDVNDYEDGRDLKVSFNHATDETYISQYRILIVPTSYYSSFSLTQANAVSSSNYTAVGTSGNNTSQVLDSSARDVNGNLIKSGISYRVYVLTIGSGKYSGTNVLSSESNAITLSTKLPVTSVTNVTYSVDEGKILVSFNRSSNESNISEYRILVVPSKQGFGSAEAIEVKSSYYTSITPNGTNPTIVASRRDVNGALIVKGVKYKVYVLAVANNNGVQSGGLSDSTEEIEI
;
A
#
# COMPACT_ATOMS: atom_id res chain seq x y z
N MET A 1 -16.33 -66.83 22.00
CA MET A 1 -15.00 -66.90 21.35
C MET A 1 -14.17 -65.67 21.71
N LYS A 2 -13.58 -65.61 22.92
CA LYS A 2 -12.79 -64.43 23.40
C LYS A 2 -11.70 -64.82 24.43
N LYS A 3 -11.14 -66.03 24.37
CA LYS A 3 -10.13 -66.52 25.34
C LYS A 3 -8.86 -67.10 24.71
N LEU A 4 -8.55 -66.69 23.46
CA LEU A 4 -7.40 -67.21 22.71
C LEU A 4 -6.19 -66.24 22.64
N TRP A 5 -6.21 -65.12 23.36
CA TRP A 5 -5.15 -64.10 23.28
C TRP A 5 -4.34 -63.90 24.58
N ILE A 6 -4.72 -64.55 25.68
CA ILE A 6 -3.98 -64.47 26.96
C ILE A 6 -2.79 -65.46 26.98
N SER A 7 -2.79 -66.45 26.08
CA SER A 7 -1.77 -67.49 25.99
C SER A 7 -0.45 -67.05 25.33
N ILE A 8 -0.38 -65.85 24.73
CA ILE A 8 0.82 -65.34 24.03
C ILE A 8 1.56 -64.26 24.84
N LEU A 9 0.94 -63.63 25.85
CA LEU A 9 1.61 -62.58 26.66
C LEU A 9 2.17 -63.09 28.00
N VAL A 10 1.61 -64.16 28.58
CA VAL A 10 2.14 -64.76 29.82
C VAL A 10 3.35 -65.68 29.54
N GLY A 11 3.43 -66.27 28.34
CA GLY A 11 4.58 -67.07 27.90
C GLY A 11 5.85 -66.24 27.60
N LEU A 12 5.71 -64.95 27.29
CA LEU A 12 6.83 -64.06 26.99
C LEU A 12 7.41 -63.34 28.23
N LEU A 13 6.70 -63.40 29.37
CA LEU A 13 7.11 -62.72 30.62
C LEU A 13 7.80 -63.65 31.64
N VAL A 14 7.75 -64.98 31.45
CA VAL A 14 8.31 -65.96 32.41
C VAL A 14 9.59 -66.65 31.88
N LEU A 15 9.96 -66.40 30.61
CA LEU A 15 11.13 -67.04 29.98
C LEU A 15 12.53 -66.49 30.35
N PRO A 16 12.72 -65.36 31.08
CA PRO A 16 14.06 -65.00 31.59
C PRO A 16 14.42 -65.59 32.96
N MET A 17 13.51 -66.27 33.68
CA MET A 17 13.77 -66.73 35.06
C MET A 17 14.42 -68.13 35.19
N MET A 18 14.74 -68.81 34.08
CA MET A 18 15.32 -70.18 34.10
C MET A 18 16.73 -70.32 33.52
N PHE A 19 17.53 -69.25 33.60
CA PHE A 19 18.99 -69.34 33.44
C PHE A 19 19.72 -68.71 34.63
N GLN A 20 19.64 -69.35 35.80
CA GLN A 20 20.66 -69.15 36.81
C GLN A 20 21.87 -70.02 36.46
N SER A 21 22.78 -69.48 35.66
CA SER A 21 24.13 -70.05 35.57
C SER A 21 24.80 -69.87 36.93
N SER A 22 24.97 -70.95 37.68
CA SER A 22 25.89 -70.98 38.81
C SER A 22 27.30 -70.77 38.26
N VAL A 23 27.82 -69.55 38.33
CA VAL A 23 29.23 -69.30 38.06
C VAL A 23 30.02 -69.94 39.21
N LYS A 24 30.59 -71.12 38.95
CA LYS A 24 31.75 -71.59 39.72
C LYS A 24 32.83 -70.53 39.53
N ALA A 25 33.17 -69.82 40.60
CA ALA A 25 34.29 -68.90 40.63
C ALA A 25 35.55 -69.65 40.16
N ALA A 26 36.10 -69.25 39.01
CA ALA A 26 37.45 -69.62 38.64
C ALA A 26 38.39 -68.98 39.66
N THR A 27 39.09 -69.81 40.43
CA THR A 27 40.07 -69.35 41.43
C THR A 27 41.08 -68.42 40.77
N ALA A 28 41.27 -67.22 41.34
CA ALA A 28 42.19 -66.22 40.79
C ALA A 28 43.61 -66.79 40.62
N PRO A 29 44.30 -66.50 39.49
CA PRO A 29 45.65 -66.99 39.24
C PRO A 29 46.66 -66.37 40.21
N ILE A 30 47.62 -67.17 40.65
CA ILE A 30 48.68 -66.70 41.56
C ILE A 30 49.58 -65.71 40.81
N SER A 31 49.90 -64.57 41.42
CA SER A 31 50.77 -63.54 40.85
C SER A 31 52.06 -63.37 41.64
N ILE A 32 53.15 -63.00 40.98
CA ILE A 32 54.45 -62.70 41.60
C ILE A 32 54.73 -61.20 41.52
N PHE A 33 55.20 -60.60 42.61
CA PHE A 33 55.72 -59.24 42.65
C PHE A 33 57.14 -59.23 43.20
N ILE A 34 58.03 -58.48 42.56
CA ILE A 34 59.38 -58.19 43.05
C ILE A 34 59.43 -56.70 43.37
N ASP A 35 59.71 -56.36 44.63
CA ASP A 35 59.77 -54.97 45.12
C ASP A 35 58.54 -54.11 44.73
N GLY A 36 57.36 -54.74 44.74
CA GLY A 36 56.09 -54.10 44.41
C GLY A 36 55.75 -54.05 42.91
N VAL A 37 56.64 -54.51 42.03
CA VAL A 37 56.42 -54.59 40.57
C VAL A 37 56.01 -56.01 40.18
N ARG A 38 54.93 -56.15 39.40
CA ARG A 38 54.41 -57.46 38.97
C ARG A 38 55.36 -58.11 37.96
N LEU A 39 55.82 -59.32 38.24
CA LEU A 39 56.61 -60.12 37.30
C LEU A 39 55.68 -60.90 36.37
N SER A 40 55.80 -60.65 35.06
CA SER A 40 55.09 -61.43 34.04
C SER A 40 55.84 -62.74 33.78
N THR A 41 55.10 -63.86 33.78
CA THR A 41 55.66 -65.20 33.58
C THR A 41 54.83 -65.94 32.56
N ASP A 42 55.48 -66.61 31.62
CA ASP A 42 54.83 -67.43 30.58
C ASP A 42 54.15 -68.69 31.15
N GLN A 43 54.68 -69.23 32.26
CA GLN A 43 54.03 -70.23 33.09
C GLN A 43 53.68 -69.62 34.46
N ALA A 44 52.38 -69.47 34.71
CA ALA A 44 51.89 -68.94 35.99
C ALA A 44 52.29 -69.86 37.17
N PRO A 45 52.53 -69.28 38.36
CA PRO A 45 52.73 -70.05 39.58
C PRO A 45 51.52 -70.93 39.90
N VAL A 46 51.79 -72.08 40.52
CA VAL A 46 50.75 -73.07 40.85
C VAL A 46 50.92 -73.58 42.28
N MET A 47 49.83 -73.97 42.93
CA MET A 47 49.88 -74.66 44.22
C MET A 47 49.99 -76.17 44.00
N VAL A 48 51.05 -76.79 44.50
CA VAL A 48 51.28 -78.24 44.47
C VAL A 48 51.52 -78.71 45.89
N ASN A 49 50.70 -79.66 46.39
CA ASN A 49 50.81 -80.23 47.73
C ASN A 49 50.92 -79.19 48.87
N GLY A 50 50.12 -78.11 48.78
CA GLY A 50 50.13 -77.05 49.80
C GLY A 50 51.36 -76.14 49.77
N ARG A 51 52.16 -76.17 48.70
CA ARG A 51 53.30 -75.27 48.46
C ARG A 51 53.13 -74.52 47.14
N THR A 52 53.42 -73.23 47.14
CA THR A 52 53.41 -72.42 45.93
C THR A 52 54.67 -72.69 45.13
N MET A 53 54.50 -73.17 43.90
CA MET A 53 55.56 -73.47 42.95
C MET A 53 55.65 -72.33 41.94
N VAL A 54 56.85 -71.78 41.77
CA VAL A 54 57.13 -70.63 40.92
C VAL A 54 58.15 -70.97 39.83
N PRO A 55 58.08 -70.32 38.65
CA PRO A 55 59.01 -70.59 37.55
C PRO A 55 60.42 -70.10 37.92
N LEU A 56 61.36 -71.04 38.04
CA LEU A 56 62.72 -70.75 38.51
C LEU A 56 63.42 -69.75 37.59
N ARG A 57 63.40 -69.99 36.27
CA ARG A 57 64.13 -69.16 35.31
C ARG A 57 63.68 -67.70 35.36
N ALA A 58 62.37 -67.45 35.32
CA ALA A 58 61.82 -66.09 35.28
C ALA A 58 62.22 -65.26 36.50
N ILE A 59 62.20 -65.87 37.70
CA ILE A 59 62.59 -65.14 38.92
C ILE A 59 64.10 -64.90 38.95
N PHE A 60 64.90 -65.89 38.59
CA PHE A 60 66.36 -65.77 38.67
C PHE A 60 66.92 -64.83 37.61
N GLU A 61 66.35 -64.82 36.39
CA GLU A 61 66.69 -63.84 35.35
C GLU A 61 66.25 -62.43 35.73
N ALA A 62 65.10 -62.26 36.41
CA ALA A 62 64.69 -60.95 36.95
C ALA A 62 65.70 -60.39 37.96
N PHE A 63 66.53 -61.25 38.55
CA PHE A 63 67.65 -60.89 39.41
C PHE A 63 69.02 -60.96 38.71
N ASN A 64 69.06 -60.97 37.38
CA ASN A 64 70.25 -61.03 36.51
C ASN A 64 71.12 -62.29 36.68
N ALA A 65 70.56 -63.42 37.11
CA ALA A 65 71.27 -64.70 37.14
C ALA A 65 71.32 -65.37 35.75
N THR A 66 72.43 -66.06 35.46
CA THR A 66 72.57 -66.88 34.25
C THR A 66 72.10 -68.30 34.50
N ILE A 67 71.20 -68.82 33.64
CA ILE A 67 70.62 -70.16 33.77
C ILE A 67 71.11 -71.09 32.65
N LYS A 68 71.70 -72.22 33.03
CA LYS A 68 72.08 -73.32 32.13
C LYS A 68 71.26 -74.57 32.42
N TRP A 69 70.84 -75.27 31.37
CA TRP A 69 70.08 -76.52 31.47
C TRP A 69 70.86 -77.67 30.83
N ASN A 70 71.05 -78.75 31.57
CA ASN A 70 71.62 -80.00 31.06
C ASN A 70 70.52 -81.02 30.81
N GLN A 71 70.21 -81.27 29.54
CA GLN A 71 69.15 -82.19 29.13
C GLN A 71 69.42 -83.65 29.54
N LYS A 72 70.68 -84.10 29.47
CA LYS A 72 71.06 -85.50 29.72
C LYS A 72 70.88 -85.88 31.20
N THR A 73 71.20 -84.97 32.11
CA THR A 73 71.10 -85.21 33.57
C THR A 73 69.85 -84.61 34.21
N GLN A 74 69.06 -83.85 33.44
CA GLN A 74 67.91 -83.06 33.90
C GLN A 74 68.26 -82.11 35.04
N THR A 75 69.38 -81.39 34.89
CA THR A 75 69.92 -80.48 35.91
C THR A 75 69.85 -79.03 35.44
N VAL A 76 69.30 -78.15 36.28
CA VAL A 76 69.40 -76.70 36.15
C VAL A 76 70.61 -76.22 36.96
N THR A 77 71.47 -75.41 36.34
CA THR A 77 72.53 -74.66 37.02
C THR A 77 72.23 -73.17 36.89
N ALA A 78 72.10 -72.47 38.01
CA ALA A 78 71.91 -71.03 38.07
C ALA A 78 73.14 -70.37 38.71
N THR A 79 73.68 -69.32 38.08
CA THR A 79 74.84 -68.59 38.59
C THR A 79 74.52 -67.10 38.66
N LYS A 80 74.71 -66.51 39.84
CA LYS A 80 74.62 -65.06 40.08
C LYS A 80 75.76 -64.66 41.01
N ASP A 81 76.59 -63.72 40.56
CA ASP A 81 77.79 -63.29 41.29
C ASP A 81 78.62 -64.52 41.74
N ASN A 82 78.89 -64.65 43.05
CA ASN A 82 79.63 -65.77 43.63
C ASN A 82 78.74 -66.95 44.08
N THR A 83 77.45 -66.94 43.71
CA THR A 83 76.48 -67.98 44.10
C THR A 83 76.15 -68.90 42.93
N THR A 84 76.44 -70.19 43.09
CA THR A 84 76.10 -71.25 42.13
C THR A 84 75.11 -72.23 42.74
N ILE A 85 73.99 -72.43 42.05
CA ILE A 85 72.90 -73.30 42.48
C ILE A 85 72.73 -74.42 41.46
N MET A 86 72.66 -75.66 41.94
CA MET A 86 72.40 -76.83 41.09
C MET A 86 71.18 -77.59 41.60
N LEU A 87 70.21 -77.80 40.72
CA LEU A 87 68.95 -78.47 40.99
C LEU A 87 68.71 -79.55 39.94
N LYS A 88 68.55 -80.81 40.35
CA LYS A 88 68.09 -81.90 39.48
C LYS A 88 66.58 -82.06 39.60
N ILE A 89 65.87 -82.12 38.46
CA ILE A 89 64.42 -82.32 38.45
C ILE A 89 64.06 -83.66 39.12
N GLY A 90 62.99 -83.65 39.93
CA GLY A 90 62.53 -84.80 40.70
C GLY A 90 63.32 -85.07 41.98
N SER A 91 64.49 -84.42 42.18
CA SER A 91 65.25 -84.51 43.42
C SER A 91 64.65 -83.60 44.50
N LYS A 92 64.59 -84.10 45.75
CA LYS A 92 64.32 -83.25 46.93
C LYS A 92 65.56 -82.52 47.43
N THR A 93 66.73 -82.78 46.87
CA THR A 93 67.98 -82.15 47.28
C THR A 93 68.54 -81.32 46.13
N ALA A 94 68.88 -80.07 46.41
CA ALA A 94 69.66 -79.16 45.57
C ALA A 94 70.97 -78.78 46.27
N THR A 95 71.87 -78.12 45.57
CA THR A 95 73.06 -77.51 46.20
C THR A 95 73.11 -76.02 45.94
N ILE A 96 73.55 -75.26 46.94
CA ILE A 96 73.90 -73.83 46.87
C ILE A 96 75.35 -73.71 47.31
N ASN A 97 76.24 -73.27 46.42
CA ASN A 97 77.68 -73.20 46.68
C ASN A 97 78.24 -74.52 47.25
N ASN A 98 77.86 -75.64 46.62
CA ASN A 98 78.20 -77.02 46.99
C ASN A 98 77.67 -77.51 48.35
N LYS A 99 76.88 -76.72 49.08
CA LYS A 99 76.18 -77.17 50.30
C LYS A 99 74.79 -77.69 49.93
N ALA A 100 74.42 -78.86 50.46
CA ALA A 100 73.12 -79.47 50.19
C ALA A 100 71.99 -78.74 50.91
N VAL A 101 70.90 -78.48 50.18
CA VAL A 101 69.66 -77.86 50.65
C VAL A 101 68.48 -78.74 50.26
N THR A 102 67.56 -78.97 51.20
CA THR A 102 66.41 -79.85 51.00
C THR A 102 65.18 -79.03 50.62
N LEU A 103 64.50 -79.42 49.56
CA LEU A 103 63.26 -78.82 49.08
C LEU A 103 62.05 -79.53 49.72
N ASP A 104 61.06 -78.74 50.15
CA ASP A 104 59.78 -79.25 50.67
C ASP A 104 59.04 -80.12 49.64
N VAL A 105 59.08 -79.71 48.38
CA VAL A 105 58.52 -80.41 47.22
C VAL A 105 59.61 -80.43 46.15
N PRO A 106 59.89 -81.58 45.51
CA PRO A 106 60.89 -81.66 44.46
C PRO A 106 60.65 -80.62 43.35
N GLY A 107 61.73 -80.14 42.74
CA GLY A 107 61.61 -79.34 41.52
C GLY A 107 60.95 -80.15 40.41
N GLN A 108 59.96 -79.58 39.72
CA GLN A 108 59.17 -80.27 38.70
C GLN A 108 59.16 -79.50 37.39
N ASN A 109 59.11 -80.23 36.28
CA ASN A 109 58.86 -79.63 34.98
C ASN A 109 57.35 -79.59 34.73
N LEU A 110 56.78 -78.40 34.62
CA LEU A 110 55.38 -78.20 34.27
C LEU A 110 55.31 -77.41 32.96
N LYS A 111 54.70 -78.01 31.93
CA LYS A 111 54.53 -77.42 30.59
C LYS A 111 55.83 -76.84 29.99
N GLY A 112 56.97 -77.49 30.24
CA GLY A 112 58.27 -77.07 29.71
C GLY A 112 58.97 -75.98 30.53
N ARG A 113 58.52 -75.72 31.77
CA ARG A 113 59.15 -74.78 32.71
C ARG A 113 59.49 -75.48 34.01
N THR A 114 60.71 -75.25 34.52
CA THR A 114 61.13 -75.73 35.83
C THR A 114 60.46 -74.90 36.92
N MET A 115 59.65 -75.55 37.72
CA MET A 115 58.92 -74.98 38.85
C MET A 115 59.57 -75.43 40.16
N VAL A 116 59.82 -74.49 41.07
CA VAL A 116 60.40 -74.75 42.40
C VAL A 116 59.57 -74.11 43.51
N PRO A 117 59.62 -74.62 44.76
CA PRO A 117 58.94 -73.99 45.88
C PRO A 117 59.43 -72.57 46.11
N THR A 118 58.53 -71.64 46.41
CA THR A 118 58.88 -70.23 46.72
C THR A 118 59.92 -70.08 47.82
N ARG A 119 59.90 -70.96 48.83
CA ARG A 119 60.90 -71.00 49.90
C ARG A 119 62.32 -71.25 49.40
N PHE A 120 62.47 -72.16 48.44
CA PHE A 120 63.79 -72.46 47.85
C PHE A 120 64.37 -71.25 47.13
N VAL A 121 63.53 -70.41 46.52
CA VAL A 121 63.94 -69.15 45.89
C VAL A 121 64.48 -68.15 46.92
N SER A 122 63.81 -68.04 48.09
CA SER A 122 64.23 -67.19 49.20
C SER A 122 65.62 -67.58 49.72
N GLU A 123 65.83 -68.87 49.99
CA GLU A 123 67.10 -69.42 50.50
C GLU A 123 68.23 -69.35 49.46
N SER A 124 67.88 -69.43 48.17
CA SER A 124 68.84 -69.40 47.06
C SER A 124 69.42 -68.02 46.76
N LEU A 125 68.65 -66.96 46.96
CA LEU A 125 69.01 -65.59 46.54
C LEU A 125 69.18 -64.62 47.71
N GLY A 126 68.88 -65.02 48.95
CA GLY A 126 69.02 -64.17 50.14
C GLY A 126 68.01 -63.03 50.16
N HIS A 127 66.81 -63.24 49.64
CA HIS A 127 65.72 -62.25 49.59
C HIS A 127 64.52 -62.74 50.38
N ASP A 128 63.76 -61.80 50.96
CA ASP A 128 62.57 -62.10 51.74
C ASP A 128 61.41 -62.45 50.82
N VAL A 129 60.90 -63.69 50.91
CA VAL A 129 59.76 -64.14 50.09
C VAL A 129 58.54 -64.38 50.96
N GLY A 130 57.50 -63.57 50.72
CA GLY A 130 56.19 -63.68 51.35
C GLY A 130 55.15 -64.35 50.45
N TRP A 131 54.23 -65.09 51.06
CA TRP A 131 53.02 -65.60 50.40
C TRP A 131 51.78 -65.03 51.10
N ASN A 132 50.91 -64.34 50.35
CA ASN A 132 49.62 -63.89 50.85
C ASN A 132 48.49 -64.82 50.35
N PRO A 133 47.87 -65.61 51.24
CA PRO A 133 46.86 -66.58 50.85
C PRO A 133 45.51 -65.95 50.45
N SER A 134 45.22 -64.73 50.92
CA SER A 134 43.98 -64.01 50.64
C SER A 134 44.00 -63.38 49.25
N THR A 135 45.11 -62.74 48.88
CA THR A 135 45.28 -62.08 47.58
C THR A 135 45.92 -62.97 46.51
N LYS A 136 46.35 -64.18 46.88
CA LYS A 136 47.08 -65.13 46.01
C LYS A 136 48.33 -64.50 45.38
N VAL A 137 49.10 -63.76 46.18
CA VAL A 137 50.32 -63.06 45.73
C VAL A 137 51.55 -63.64 46.42
N VAL A 138 52.57 -63.95 45.61
CA VAL A 138 53.95 -64.15 46.07
C VAL A 138 54.67 -62.80 45.97
N THR A 139 55.23 -62.32 47.07
CA THR A 139 56.03 -61.08 47.11
C THR A 139 57.47 -61.45 47.39
N ILE A 140 58.40 -60.93 46.59
CA ILE A 140 59.84 -61.02 46.83
C ILE A 140 60.32 -59.59 47.12
N THR A 141 60.90 -59.40 48.30
CA THR A 141 61.46 -58.12 48.73
C THR A 141 62.97 -58.24 48.82
N THR A 142 63.70 -57.33 48.17
CA THR A 142 65.15 -57.29 48.26
C THR A 142 65.57 -56.68 49.60
N SER A 143 66.27 -57.46 50.43
CA SER A 143 66.74 -57.02 51.74
C SER A 143 68.04 -56.21 51.58
N GLY A 144 67.93 -54.92 51.25
CA GLY A 144 69.05 -53.97 51.21
C GLY A 144 68.67 -52.62 51.82
N GLY A 145 69.47 -52.14 52.78
CA GLY A 145 69.27 -50.84 53.44
C GLY A 145 69.31 -49.69 52.43
N LYS A 146 68.58 -48.61 52.73
CA LYS A 146 68.42 -47.48 51.80
C LYS A 146 69.72 -46.69 51.69
N THR A 147 70.29 -46.56 50.49
CA THR A 147 71.61 -45.98 50.27
C THR A 147 71.59 -44.52 49.75
N GLY A 148 70.43 -44.00 49.33
CA GLY A 148 70.29 -42.61 48.87
C GLY A 148 68.98 -41.92 49.30
N THR A 149 69.08 -40.63 49.67
CA THR A 149 67.94 -39.79 50.06
C THR A 149 67.39 -39.02 48.85
N VAL A 150 66.16 -39.32 48.41
CA VAL A 150 65.51 -38.57 47.32
C VAL A 150 65.00 -37.23 47.85
N ASN A 151 65.26 -36.16 47.11
CA ASN A 151 64.68 -34.85 47.42
C ASN A 151 63.25 -34.77 46.87
N PRO A 152 62.33 -34.07 47.55
CA PRO A 152 60.97 -33.91 47.05
C PRO A 152 60.95 -33.13 45.73
N ALA A 153 59.97 -33.43 44.87
CA ALA A 153 59.58 -32.52 43.82
C ALA A 153 59.11 -31.18 44.42
N SER A 154 59.32 -30.08 43.72
CA SER A 154 59.02 -28.72 44.20
C SER A 154 58.13 -27.96 43.22
N ASN A 155 57.64 -26.78 43.62
CA ASN A 155 56.79 -25.92 42.79
C ASN A 155 55.57 -26.64 42.19
N VAL A 156 54.89 -27.48 42.98
CA VAL A 156 53.68 -28.16 42.52
C VAL A 156 52.58 -27.11 42.32
N GLN A 157 52.11 -26.98 41.09
CA GLN A 157 51.02 -26.09 40.69
C GLN A 157 49.87 -26.93 40.20
N LEU A 158 48.68 -26.64 40.72
CA LEU A 158 47.42 -27.19 40.26
C LEU A 158 46.64 -26.05 39.61
N LYS A 159 46.29 -26.22 38.34
CA LYS A 159 45.55 -25.22 37.57
C LYS A 159 44.26 -25.83 37.04
N ASP A 160 43.25 -24.98 36.99
CA ASP A 160 42.02 -25.23 36.25
C ASP A 160 42.24 -24.73 34.83
N VAL A 161 42.07 -25.62 33.85
CA VAL A 161 42.35 -25.39 32.44
C VAL A 161 41.15 -25.69 31.54
N SER A 162 39.97 -26.03 32.11
CA SER A 162 38.75 -26.37 31.36
C SER A 162 37.50 -26.43 32.23
N ASP A 163 36.30 -26.42 31.62
CA ASP A 163 35.03 -26.32 32.36
C ASP A 163 34.11 -27.56 32.15
N ASN A 164 34.62 -28.79 32.27
CA ASN A 164 33.84 -30.02 32.10
C ASN A 164 33.11 -30.49 33.37
N GLY A 165 33.46 -29.94 34.54
CA GLY A 165 32.97 -30.34 35.85
C GLY A 165 33.58 -31.63 36.39
N ASP A 166 34.66 -32.13 35.79
CA ASP A 166 35.31 -33.40 36.13
C ASP A 166 36.85 -33.29 36.08
N GLY A 167 37.55 -34.42 36.23
CA GLY A 167 39.01 -34.44 36.25
C GLY A 167 39.68 -33.79 35.03
N ARG A 168 39.06 -33.67 33.85
CA ARG A 168 39.67 -33.05 32.66
C ARG A 168 39.98 -31.56 32.80
N ASP A 169 39.48 -30.95 33.87
CA ASP A 169 39.65 -29.55 34.20
C ASP A 169 40.98 -29.30 34.89
N LEU A 170 41.59 -30.32 35.50
CA LEU A 170 42.83 -30.17 36.24
C LEU A 170 44.07 -30.42 35.39
N GLN A 171 45.03 -29.50 35.49
CA GLN A 171 46.41 -29.67 35.04
C GLN A 171 47.37 -29.49 36.22
N VAL A 172 48.29 -30.45 36.38
CA VAL A 172 49.35 -30.40 37.39
C VAL A 172 50.70 -30.19 36.71
N SER A 173 51.47 -29.22 37.19
CA SER A 173 52.87 -29.05 36.80
C SER A 173 53.77 -28.98 38.03
N PHE A 174 54.99 -29.48 37.95
CA PHE A 174 55.95 -29.41 39.06
C PHE A 174 57.41 -29.35 38.57
N THR A 175 58.29 -28.87 39.43
CA THR A 175 59.74 -28.98 39.26
C THR A 175 60.21 -30.34 39.75
N GLN A 176 60.96 -31.06 38.91
CA GLN A 176 61.51 -32.38 39.23
C GLN A 176 62.40 -32.36 40.49
N SER A 177 62.62 -33.54 41.06
CA SER A 177 63.57 -33.68 42.18
C SER A 177 64.98 -33.22 41.78
N SER A 178 65.68 -32.49 42.65
CA SER A 178 67.03 -32.02 42.35
C SER A 178 68.06 -33.15 42.21
N ASN A 179 67.73 -34.36 42.69
CA ASN A 179 68.50 -35.57 42.49
C ASN A 179 67.66 -36.67 41.81
N GLU A 180 66.96 -36.30 40.73
CA GLU A 180 66.06 -37.18 39.97
C GLU A 180 66.71 -38.49 39.48
N ALA A 181 68.04 -38.57 39.34
CA ALA A 181 68.73 -39.83 39.06
C ALA A 181 68.43 -40.95 40.09
N LEU A 182 68.03 -40.59 41.31
CA LEU A 182 67.58 -41.50 42.37
C LEU A 182 66.09 -41.80 42.33
N VAL A 183 65.31 -41.17 41.44
CA VAL A 183 63.86 -41.33 41.29
C VAL A 183 63.57 -42.35 40.19
N ASP A 184 62.65 -43.27 40.48
CA ASP A 184 62.12 -44.23 39.50
C ASP A 184 60.99 -43.59 38.68
N HIS A 185 59.99 -43.03 39.38
CA HIS A 185 58.87 -42.29 38.80
C HIS A 185 58.25 -41.36 39.86
N TYR A 186 57.41 -40.43 39.40
CA TYR A 186 56.54 -39.63 40.25
C TYR A 186 55.12 -40.17 40.23
N ARG A 187 54.43 -40.03 41.36
CA ARG A 187 52.99 -40.22 41.48
C ARG A 187 52.34 -38.88 41.78
N VAL A 188 51.48 -38.42 40.86
CA VAL A 188 50.70 -37.19 41.01
C VAL A 188 49.36 -37.55 41.65
N MET A 189 49.10 -36.97 42.81
CA MET A 189 47.96 -37.28 43.67
C MET A 189 47.11 -36.03 43.87
N ILE A 190 45.81 -36.16 43.62
CA ILE A 190 44.82 -35.11 43.87
C ILE A 190 44.14 -35.41 45.21
N VAL A 191 44.11 -34.42 46.08
CA VAL A 191 43.68 -34.57 47.48
C VAL A 191 42.64 -33.50 47.79
N LYS A 192 41.55 -33.85 48.49
CA LYS A 192 40.56 -32.86 48.94
C LYS A 192 41.23 -31.92 49.95
N ALA A 193 41.07 -30.60 49.75
CA ALA A 193 41.82 -29.58 50.47
C ALA A 193 41.63 -29.58 52.02
N TRP A 194 40.56 -30.20 52.51
CA TRP A 194 40.26 -30.33 53.94
C TRP A 194 40.90 -31.56 54.61
N SER A 195 41.59 -32.43 53.85
CA SER A 195 42.18 -33.67 54.37
C SER A 195 43.68 -33.52 54.63
N THR A 196 44.18 -34.12 55.72
CA THR A 196 45.62 -34.15 56.03
C THR A 196 46.31 -35.23 55.19
N PHE A 197 47.37 -34.88 54.47
CA PHE A 197 48.09 -35.82 53.60
C PHE A 197 49.59 -35.78 53.87
N ASN A 198 50.18 -36.96 54.12
CA ASN A 198 51.59 -37.12 54.48
C ASN A 198 52.23 -38.30 53.74
N ILE A 199 53.54 -38.47 53.92
CA ILE A 199 54.32 -39.49 53.19
C ILE A 199 53.81 -40.93 53.43
N SER A 200 53.38 -41.25 54.64
CA SER A 200 52.82 -42.57 54.98
C SER A 200 51.47 -42.82 54.31
N SER A 201 50.70 -41.76 54.06
CA SER A 201 49.44 -41.82 53.32
C SER A 201 49.70 -41.97 51.83
N ALA A 202 50.64 -41.19 51.28
CA ALA A 202 51.05 -41.28 49.88
C ALA A 202 51.54 -42.67 49.47
N GLN A 203 52.26 -43.37 50.35
CA GLN A 203 52.73 -44.74 50.09
C GLN A 203 51.61 -45.77 49.97
N LYS A 204 50.45 -45.52 50.60
CA LYS A 204 49.31 -46.45 50.63
C LYS A 204 48.30 -46.23 49.51
N VAL A 205 48.38 -45.12 48.78
CA VAL A 205 47.46 -44.81 47.69
C VAL A 205 47.58 -45.88 46.60
N THR A 206 46.46 -46.46 46.19
CA THR A 206 46.40 -47.47 45.13
C THR A 206 46.62 -46.87 43.75
N SER A 207 47.16 -47.64 42.80
CA SER A 207 47.49 -47.18 41.44
C SER A 207 46.31 -46.68 40.60
N ALA A 208 45.07 -46.95 41.00
CA ALA A 208 43.88 -46.37 40.36
C ALA A 208 43.62 -44.90 40.75
N ASN A 209 44.26 -44.39 41.80
CA ASN A 209 43.96 -43.11 42.45
C ASN A 209 45.13 -42.10 42.36
N TYR A 210 46.09 -42.35 41.48
CA TYR A 210 47.15 -41.41 41.14
C TYR A 210 47.55 -41.55 39.68
N SER A 211 48.19 -40.51 39.13
CA SER A 211 48.77 -40.55 37.79
C SER A 211 50.29 -40.75 37.87
N THR A 212 50.83 -41.68 37.09
CA THR A 212 52.28 -41.92 37.04
C THR A 212 52.95 -41.03 36.01
N VAL A 213 54.07 -40.40 36.37
CA VAL A 213 54.92 -39.62 35.48
C VAL A 213 56.35 -40.15 35.57
N LEU A 214 56.96 -40.50 34.43
CA LEU A 214 58.32 -41.03 34.40
C LEU A 214 59.36 -39.93 34.69
N ALA A 215 60.46 -40.30 35.33
CA ALA A 215 61.63 -39.42 35.50
C ALA A 215 62.33 -39.24 34.13
N THR A 216 62.43 -38.00 33.65
CA THR A 216 62.89 -37.71 32.27
C THR A 216 63.94 -36.59 32.17
N GLY A 217 64.32 -35.95 33.28
CA GLY A 217 65.24 -34.82 33.31
C GLY A 217 64.60 -33.47 33.02
N THR A 218 63.26 -33.40 32.88
CA THR A 218 62.52 -32.15 32.60
C THR A 218 61.35 -31.94 33.57
N ASN A 219 60.92 -30.68 33.74
CA ASN A 219 59.78 -30.31 34.59
C ASN A 219 58.45 -30.83 33.99
N PRO A 220 57.75 -31.76 34.66
CA PRO A 220 56.57 -32.36 34.05
C PRO A 220 55.32 -31.49 34.13
N THR A 221 54.45 -31.63 33.14
CA THR A 221 53.07 -31.12 33.14
C THR A 221 52.13 -32.22 32.67
N ILE A 222 51.09 -32.50 33.44
CA ILE A 222 50.11 -33.55 33.16
C ILE A 222 48.69 -32.99 33.27
N ARG A 223 47.84 -33.33 32.30
CA ARG A 223 46.41 -33.06 32.35
C ARG A 223 45.68 -34.32 32.82
N MET A 224 44.76 -34.14 33.76
CA MET A 224 43.94 -35.22 34.30
C MET A 224 42.85 -35.63 33.29
N THR A 225 42.19 -36.76 33.54
CA THR A 225 41.18 -37.35 32.65
C THR A 225 39.80 -37.37 33.32
N ALA A 226 38.75 -37.68 32.56
CA ALA A 226 37.38 -37.75 33.10
C ALA A 226 37.24 -38.84 34.19
N ASN A 227 38.10 -39.87 34.14
CA ASN A 227 38.10 -40.98 35.08
C ASN A 227 39.12 -40.82 36.22
N SER A 228 39.83 -39.68 36.28
CA SER A 228 40.80 -39.41 37.32
C SER A 228 40.09 -39.33 38.69
N ARG A 229 40.68 -39.99 39.68
CA ARG A 229 40.18 -40.07 41.05
C ARG A 229 41.09 -39.33 42.01
N ASP A 230 40.52 -38.83 43.10
CA ASP A 230 41.31 -38.37 44.23
C ASP A 230 41.86 -39.56 45.04
N VAL A 231 42.70 -39.26 46.02
CA VAL A 231 43.37 -40.29 46.84
C VAL A 231 42.41 -41.19 47.63
N ASP A 232 41.18 -40.72 47.91
CA ASP A 232 40.14 -41.50 48.61
C ASP A 232 39.43 -42.48 47.65
N GLY A 233 39.61 -42.31 46.34
CA GLY A 233 39.00 -43.13 45.30
C GLY A 233 37.72 -42.53 44.71
N ASP A 234 37.33 -41.32 45.10
CA ASP A 234 36.20 -40.62 44.48
C ASP A 234 36.61 -40.02 43.14
N LEU A 235 35.68 -39.96 42.18
CA LEU A 235 35.91 -39.20 40.95
C LEU A 235 36.07 -37.71 41.28
N ILE A 236 37.04 -37.08 40.62
CA ILE A 236 37.23 -35.63 40.72
C ILE A 236 36.01 -34.94 40.12
N LYS A 237 35.42 -33.99 40.86
CA LYS A 237 34.14 -33.34 40.52
C LYS A 237 34.15 -31.85 40.84
N GLY A 238 33.27 -31.10 40.17
CA GLY A 238 32.99 -29.70 40.49
C GLY A 238 32.49 -29.46 41.93
N ASN A 239 32.57 -28.21 42.39
CA ASN A 239 32.19 -27.76 43.73
C ASN A 239 32.97 -28.42 44.89
N GLN A 240 34.11 -29.03 44.59
CA GLN A 240 35.04 -29.57 45.57
C GLN A 240 36.39 -28.86 45.43
N THR A 241 36.97 -28.46 46.57
CA THR A 241 38.29 -27.86 46.61
C THR A 241 39.36 -28.95 46.71
N TYR A 242 40.39 -28.86 45.87
CA TYR A 242 41.48 -29.82 45.78
C TYR A 242 42.86 -29.15 45.92
N VAL A 243 43.85 -29.96 46.28
CA VAL A 243 45.29 -29.68 46.20
C VAL A 243 45.99 -30.84 45.50
N ALA A 244 47.15 -30.60 44.91
CA ALA A 244 47.99 -31.62 44.32
C ALA A 244 49.23 -31.88 45.17
N TYR A 245 49.61 -33.15 45.29
CA TYR A 245 50.89 -33.60 45.82
C TYR A 245 51.63 -34.45 44.79
N VAL A 246 52.96 -34.40 44.83
CA VAL A 246 53.83 -35.21 43.97
C VAL A 246 54.71 -36.07 44.86
N PHE A 247 54.55 -37.39 44.75
CA PHE A 247 55.35 -38.37 45.48
C PHE A 247 56.44 -38.93 44.57
N ALA A 248 57.70 -38.57 44.83
CA ALA A 248 58.87 -39.04 44.12
C ALA A 248 59.29 -40.41 44.67
N VAL A 249 59.10 -41.47 43.89
CA VAL A 249 59.40 -42.84 44.27
C VAL A 249 60.88 -43.12 44.01
N GLY A 250 61.59 -43.58 45.04
CA GLY A 250 63.01 -43.91 44.92
C GLY A 250 63.27 -45.13 44.04
N LYS A 251 64.34 -45.08 43.24
CA LYS A 251 64.82 -46.18 42.40
C LYS A 251 65.56 -47.21 43.23
N GLY A 252 65.20 -48.49 43.09
CA GLY A 252 65.79 -49.58 43.89
C GLY A 252 65.59 -49.33 45.39
N ASN A 253 66.68 -49.35 46.17
CA ASN A 253 66.63 -49.16 47.62
C ASN A 253 66.63 -47.69 48.06
N ASN A 254 66.51 -46.71 47.16
CA ASN A 254 66.50 -45.29 47.56
C ASN A 254 65.23 -44.93 48.35
N THR A 255 65.33 -43.93 49.23
CA THR A 255 64.14 -43.37 49.92
C THR A 255 63.20 -42.69 48.91
N SER A 256 61.96 -42.42 49.32
CA SER A 256 60.99 -41.66 48.53
C SER A 256 60.68 -40.36 49.27
N ALA A 257 60.24 -39.33 48.57
CA ALA A 257 59.91 -38.04 49.15
C ALA A 257 58.57 -37.51 48.64
N LEU A 258 57.84 -36.82 49.50
CA LEU A 258 56.58 -36.16 49.17
C LEU A 258 56.81 -34.66 49.07
N SER A 259 56.28 -34.03 48.00
CA SER A 259 56.29 -32.58 47.86
C SER A 259 55.46 -31.87 48.93
N TYR A 260 55.62 -30.56 49.05
CA TYR A 260 54.57 -29.72 49.62
C TYR A 260 53.33 -29.70 48.70
N SER A 261 52.17 -29.36 49.24
CA SER A 261 50.94 -29.22 48.45
C SER A 261 51.05 -28.04 47.48
N SER A 262 50.33 -28.12 46.37
CA SER A 262 49.98 -26.93 45.59
C SER A 262 49.09 -25.97 46.39
N SER A 263 48.88 -24.77 45.84
CA SER A 263 47.73 -23.93 46.23
C SER A 263 46.41 -24.69 46.03
N THR A 264 45.40 -24.31 46.82
CA THR A 264 44.04 -24.85 46.68
C THR A 264 43.38 -24.34 45.40
N ILE A 265 42.57 -25.19 44.77
CA ILE A 265 41.70 -24.80 43.67
C ILE A 265 40.30 -25.38 43.86
N SER A 266 39.28 -24.59 43.54
CA SER A 266 37.89 -25.06 43.46
C SER A 266 37.52 -25.20 42.00
N LEU A 267 37.11 -26.41 41.60
CA LEU A 267 36.56 -26.65 40.28
C LEU A 267 35.17 -26.03 40.20
N ASN A 268 35.03 -24.91 39.48
CA ASN A 268 33.74 -24.26 39.28
C ASN A 268 33.08 -24.83 38.02
N THR A 269 31.86 -25.37 38.15
CA THR A 269 31.08 -25.73 36.97
C THR A 269 30.50 -24.45 36.36
N ASN A 270 31.18 -23.83 35.39
CA ASN A 270 30.54 -22.85 34.53
C ASN A 270 29.49 -23.57 33.67
N THR A 271 28.27 -23.68 34.18
CA THR A 271 27.12 -24.23 33.47
C THR A 271 26.64 -23.23 32.42
N VAL A 272 27.17 -23.31 31.20
CA VAL A 272 26.56 -22.62 30.07
C VAL A 272 25.30 -23.38 29.66
N VAL A 273 24.12 -22.95 30.13
CA VAL A 273 22.85 -23.21 29.43
C VAL A 273 22.99 -22.60 28.04
N VAL A 274 22.47 -23.21 26.97
CA VAL A 274 22.43 -22.59 25.63
C VAL A 274 21.05 -21.95 25.46
N ALA A 275 20.96 -20.78 24.82
CA ALA A 275 19.67 -20.14 24.59
C ALA A 275 18.82 -20.99 23.61
N PRO A 276 17.48 -21.10 23.83
CA PRO A 276 16.57 -21.60 22.79
C PRO A 276 16.72 -20.78 21.50
N SER A 277 16.56 -21.42 20.34
CA SER A 277 16.80 -20.78 19.04
C SER A 277 15.60 -20.92 18.10
N ASN A 278 15.63 -20.19 16.98
CA ASN A 278 14.58 -20.22 15.95
C ASN A 278 13.16 -19.96 16.51
N VAL A 279 13.00 -18.90 17.31
CA VAL A 279 11.70 -18.50 17.84
C VAL A 279 10.85 -17.91 16.72
N GLN A 280 9.80 -18.62 16.33
CA GLN A 280 8.83 -18.25 15.32
C GLN A 280 7.47 -18.03 15.96
N VAL A 281 6.71 -17.10 15.40
CA VAL A 281 5.37 -16.76 15.86
C VAL A 281 4.41 -16.80 14.68
N SER A 282 3.20 -17.29 14.91
CA SER A 282 2.14 -17.33 13.92
C SER A 282 0.79 -17.07 14.56
N ASP A 283 -0.08 -16.41 13.81
CA ASP A 283 -1.48 -16.20 14.17
C ASP A 283 -2.29 -17.42 13.71
N VAL A 284 -2.86 -18.17 14.65
CA VAL A 284 -3.45 -19.50 14.39
C VAL A 284 -4.96 -19.57 14.64
N SER A 285 -5.51 -18.60 15.36
CA SER A 285 -6.92 -18.53 15.73
C SER A 285 -7.39 -17.07 15.75
N ASP A 286 -8.69 -16.81 15.93
CA ASP A 286 -9.24 -15.46 15.90
C ASP A 286 -10.13 -15.15 17.13
N TYR A 287 -9.75 -15.65 18.31
CA TYR A 287 -10.42 -15.45 19.60
C TYR A 287 -10.23 -14.04 20.17
N SER A 288 -9.42 -13.19 19.52
CA SER A 288 -9.00 -11.88 19.98
C SER A 288 -8.22 -11.88 21.30
N ASP A 289 -7.59 -13.01 21.64
CA ASP A 289 -6.84 -13.21 22.89
C ASP A 289 -5.57 -14.05 22.67
N GLY A 290 -4.91 -14.45 23.76
CA GLY A 290 -3.66 -15.22 23.68
C GLY A 290 -3.74 -16.52 22.86
N ARG A 291 -4.91 -17.12 22.67
CA ARG A 291 -5.09 -18.36 21.87
C ARG A 291 -4.81 -18.18 20.39
N ASP A 292 -4.70 -16.94 19.95
CA ASP A 292 -4.38 -16.59 18.57
C ASP A 292 -2.87 -16.71 18.31
N LEU A 293 -2.06 -16.59 19.35
CA LEU A 293 -0.60 -16.64 19.24
C LEU A 293 -0.06 -18.06 19.44
N ALA A 294 0.46 -18.66 18.37
CA ALA A 294 1.30 -19.84 18.46
C ALA A 294 2.78 -19.47 18.41
N VAL A 295 3.55 -20.07 19.31
CA VAL A 295 5.01 -19.87 19.43
C VAL A 295 5.71 -21.19 19.18
N SER A 296 6.58 -21.23 18.17
CA SER A 296 7.42 -22.40 17.87
C SER A 296 8.90 -22.07 18.07
N PHE A 297 9.67 -22.99 18.65
CA PHE A 297 11.10 -22.79 18.86
C PHE A 297 11.88 -24.11 18.89
N ASN A 298 13.16 -24.04 18.55
CA ASN A 298 14.09 -25.14 18.71
C ASN A 298 14.48 -25.28 20.18
N LYS A 299 14.38 -26.51 20.70
CA LYS A 299 14.85 -26.85 22.04
C LYS A 299 16.37 -26.60 22.17
N VAL A 300 16.86 -26.51 23.39
CA VAL A 300 18.31 -26.46 23.62
C VAL A 300 18.94 -27.83 23.34
N SER A 301 20.21 -27.82 22.91
CA SER A 301 20.95 -29.05 22.56
C SER A 301 21.09 -30.00 23.75
N ASP A 302 21.32 -29.46 24.95
CA ASP A 302 21.41 -30.20 26.21
C ASP A 302 20.34 -29.71 27.21
N GLU A 303 19.21 -30.43 27.29
CA GLU A 303 18.11 -30.13 28.21
C GLU A 303 18.31 -30.71 29.62
N SER A 304 19.43 -31.40 29.89
CA SER A 304 19.75 -31.87 31.25
C SER A 304 19.96 -30.69 32.22
N LYS A 305 20.37 -29.55 31.68
CA LYS A 305 20.63 -28.28 32.39
C LYS A 305 19.43 -27.33 32.40
N VAL A 306 18.31 -27.71 31.75
CA VAL A 306 17.09 -26.91 31.68
C VAL A 306 15.96 -27.58 32.48
N SER A 307 15.36 -26.84 33.40
CA SER A 307 14.20 -27.27 34.18
C SER A 307 12.90 -27.09 33.39
N SER A 308 12.74 -25.95 32.73
CA SER A 308 11.57 -25.60 31.90
C SER A 308 11.92 -24.47 30.93
N TYR A 309 10.99 -24.17 30.01
CA TYR A 309 11.05 -22.98 29.18
C TYR A 309 10.06 -21.93 29.67
N ARG A 310 10.37 -20.65 29.48
CA ARG A 310 9.43 -19.54 29.68
C ARG A 310 9.31 -18.74 28.39
N ILE A 311 8.07 -18.52 27.96
CA ILE A 311 7.71 -17.72 26.79
C ILE A 311 7.27 -16.34 27.28
N PHE A 312 7.96 -15.31 26.81
CA PHE A 312 7.70 -13.91 27.11
C PHE A 312 7.16 -13.21 25.88
N VAL A 313 5.96 -12.64 25.98
CA VAL A 313 5.35 -11.83 24.92
C VAL A 313 5.61 -10.37 25.24
N VAL A 314 6.28 -9.66 24.34
CA VAL A 314 6.72 -8.28 24.55
C VAL A 314 6.12 -7.42 23.44
N LYS A 315 5.60 -6.23 23.78
CA LYS A 315 5.13 -5.30 22.75
C LYS A 315 6.27 -4.97 21.79
N ALA A 316 6.00 -4.96 20.49
CA ALA A 316 6.99 -4.75 19.43
C ALA A 316 7.67 -3.38 19.52
N THR A 317 7.09 -2.40 20.22
CA THR A 317 7.69 -1.09 20.51
C THR A 317 8.72 -1.12 21.64
N ASN A 318 8.65 -2.11 22.54
CA ASN A 318 9.43 -2.15 23.79
C ASN A 318 10.47 -3.29 23.81
N TYR A 319 10.57 -4.07 22.72
CA TYR A 319 11.37 -5.29 22.71
C TYR A 319 12.89 -5.05 22.85
N SER A 320 13.40 -3.90 22.40
CA SER A 320 14.84 -3.60 22.39
C SER A 320 15.43 -3.46 23.80
N SER A 321 14.61 -3.06 24.78
CA SER A 321 15.01 -3.01 26.19
C SER A 321 14.84 -4.34 26.94
N PHE A 322 14.18 -5.34 26.34
CA PHE A 322 13.93 -6.61 26.99
C PHE A 322 15.16 -7.53 26.89
N ASN A 323 15.87 -7.65 28.01
CA ASN A 323 17.09 -8.44 28.15
C ASN A 323 16.93 -9.53 29.21
N LEU A 324 17.98 -10.32 29.46
CA LEU A 324 17.94 -11.42 30.44
C LEU A 324 17.59 -10.94 31.87
N ALA A 325 18.09 -9.78 32.29
CA ALA A 325 17.77 -9.23 33.61
C ALA A 325 16.29 -8.87 33.71
N ALA A 326 15.73 -8.24 32.67
CA ALA A 326 14.30 -7.96 32.58
C ALA A 326 13.47 -9.25 32.59
N ALA A 327 13.85 -10.26 31.80
CA ALA A 327 13.16 -11.55 31.72
C ALA A 327 13.14 -12.30 33.06
N ASN A 328 14.24 -12.25 33.83
CA ASN A 328 14.32 -12.83 35.16
C ASN A 328 13.43 -12.13 36.20
N ALA A 329 13.13 -10.83 36.00
CA ALA A 329 12.29 -10.04 36.90
C ALA A 329 10.79 -10.15 36.61
N VAL A 330 10.38 -10.72 35.47
CA VAL A 330 8.97 -10.85 35.09
C VAL A 330 8.24 -11.81 36.04
N SER A 331 7.10 -11.37 36.58
CA SER A 331 6.18 -12.19 37.40
C SER A 331 5.72 -13.45 36.66
N SER A 332 5.52 -14.55 37.39
CA SER A 332 5.00 -15.80 36.82
C SER A 332 3.59 -15.71 36.22
N SER A 333 2.82 -14.68 36.59
CA SER A 333 1.54 -14.37 35.95
C SER A 333 1.65 -13.78 34.54
N ASN A 334 2.85 -13.32 34.14
CA ASN A 334 3.10 -12.51 32.95
C ASN A 334 4.02 -13.22 31.93
N TYR A 335 4.18 -14.53 32.05
CA TYR A 335 4.82 -15.38 31.06
C TYR A 335 4.11 -16.72 30.97
N THR A 336 4.33 -17.46 29.88
CA THR A 336 3.83 -18.84 29.75
C THR A 336 4.97 -19.82 30.02
N GLN A 337 4.84 -20.65 31.05
CA GLN A 337 5.80 -21.72 31.33
C GLN A 337 5.47 -22.94 30.48
N VAL A 338 6.49 -23.54 29.86
CA VAL A 338 6.36 -24.74 29.03
C VAL A 338 7.33 -25.82 29.51
N ASN A 339 6.83 -27.03 29.67
CA ASN A 339 7.64 -28.17 30.09
C ASN A 339 8.53 -28.67 28.95
N LYS A 340 9.69 -29.22 29.29
CA LYS A 340 10.57 -29.89 28.32
C LYS A 340 9.93 -31.16 27.79
N THR A 341 10.07 -31.39 26.48
CA THR A 341 9.49 -32.55 25.78
C THR A 341 10.55 -33.45 25.15
N GLY A 342 11.82 -33.04 25.15
CA GLY A 342 12.88 -33.71 24.40
C GLY A 342 12.87 -33.41 22.89
N SER A 343 11.90 -32.63 22.40
CA SER A 343 11.72 -32.24 20.99
C SER A 343 11.55 -30.73 20.86
N ASN A 344 11.61 -30.19 19.64
CA ASN A 344 11.22 -28.80 19.38
C ASN A 344 9.76 -28.59 19.79
N ILE A 345 9.43 -27.39 20.25
CA ILE A 345 8.16 -27.11 20.90
C ILE A 345 7.36 -26.13 20.05
N THR A 346 6.05 -26.39 19.93
CA THR A 346 5.07 -25.43 19.44
C THR A 346 3.98 -25.30 20.50
N GLN A 347 3.76 -24.09 21.00
CA GLN A 347 2.83 -23.78 22.08
C GLN A 347 1.82 -22.74 21.60
N ILE A 348 0.53 -23.06 21.66
CA ILE A 348 -0.56 -22.08 21.56
C ILE A 348 -0.80 -21.53 22.96
N LEU A 349 -0.86 -20.21 23.12
CA LEU A 349 -1.04 -19.63 24.45
C LEU A 349 -2.49 -19.77 24.92
N SER A 350 -2.72 -19.54 26.22
CA SER A 350 -4.07 -19.58 26.79
C SER A 350 -4.82 -18.27 26.59
N SER A 351 -6.14 -18.28 26.77
CA SER A 351 -6.97 -17.06 26.69
C SER A 351 -6.57 -16.00 27.72
N GLY A 352 -6.04 -16.43 28.87
CA GLY A 352 -5.55 -15.55 29.93
C GLY A 352 -4.08 -15.14 29.79
N ALA A 353 -3.42 -15.46 28.69
CA ALA A 353 -2.01 -15.15 28.51
C ALA A 353 -1.78 -13.63 28.45
N ARG A 354 -0.70 -13.19 29.11
CA ARG A 354 -0.35 -11.78 29.28
C ARG A 354 1.00 -11.48 28.64
N ASP A 355 1.17 -10.22 28.24
CA ASP A 355 2.47 -9.68 27.93
C ASP A 355 3.29 -9.42 29.21
N VAL A 356 4.58 -9.12 29.05
CA VAL A 356 5.51 -8.91 30.17
C VAL A 356 5.12 -7.74 31.09
N ASP A 357 4.34 -6.78 30.58
CA ASP A 357 3.81 -5.63 31.35
C ASP A 357 2.55 -6.02 32.14
N GLY A 358 2.03 -7.23 31.95
CA GLY A 358 0.85 -7.76 32.62
C GLY A 358 -0.47 -7.48 31.92
N ALA A 359 -0.47 -6.88 30.72
CA ALA A 359 -1.68 -6.71 29.94
C ALA A 359 -2.05 -8.02 29.24
N LEU A 360 -3.35 -8.30 29.06
CA LEU A 360 -3.78 -9.43 28.24
C LEU A 360 -3.30 -9.25 26.80
N ILE A 361 -2.84 -10.34 26.19
CA ILE A 361 -2.53 -10.39 24.77
C ILE A 361 -3.83 -10.21 23.99
N LYS A 362 -3.83 -9.31 23.01
CA LYS A 362 -5.02 -8.93 22.24
C LYS A 362 -4.68 -8.53 20.80
N THR A 363 -5.68 -8.48 19.96
CA THR A 363 -5.54 -8.07 18.55
C THR A 363 -5.19 -6.60 18.38
N GLY A 364 -4.60 -6.27 17.22
CA GLY A 364 -4.18 -4.90 16.88
C GLY A 364 -2.95 -4.37 17.61
N VAL A 365 -2.36 -5.14 18.53
CA VAL A 365 -1.08 -4.81 19.18
C VAL A 365 0.03 -5.64 18.54
N GLY A 366 1.10 -4.98 18.11
CA GLY A 366 2.29 -5.65 17.63
C GLY A 366 3.09 -6.26 18.77
N TYR A 367 3.48 -7.52 18.65
CA TYR A 367 4.26 -8.28 19.62
C TYR A 367 5.50 -8.91 18.99
N ARG A 368 6.49 -9.19 19.83
CA ARG A 368 7.61 -10.10 19.60
C ARG A 368 7.73 -11.04 20.78
N VAL A 369 8.25 -12.24 20.54
CA VAL A 369 8.35 -13.28 21.56
C VAL A 369 9.81 -13.62 21.82
N PHE A 370 10.13 -13.81 23.10
CA PHE A 370 11.39 -14.37 23.58
C PHE A 370 11.12 -15.67 24.32
N VAL A 371 12.06 -16.61 24.24
CA VAL A 371 12.00 -17.87 24.97
C VAL A 371 13.27 -18.01 25.81
N MET A 372 13.09 -18.31 27.09
CA MET A 372 14.20 -18.52 28.01
C MET A 372 14.29 -19.98 28.44
N GLY A 373 15.49 -20.54 28.37
CA GLY A 373 15.81 -21.80 29.05
C GLY A 373 16.08 -21.51 30.52
N VAL A 374 15.28 -22.09 31.42
CA VAL A 374 15.43 -21.92 32.87
C VAL A 374 16.40 -22.96 33.39
N ASP A 375 17.46 -22.51 34.06
CA ASP A 375 18.48 -23.35 34.68
C ASP A 375 17.86 -24.35 35.69
N SER A 376 18.45 -25.53 35.81
CA SER A 376 18.01 -26.57 36.75
C SER A 376 18.59 -26.41 38.16
N GLY A 377 19.63 -25.59 38.35
CA GLY A 377 20.34 -25.34 39.61
C GLY A 377 19.80 -24.20 40.46
N SER A 378 18.63 -23.64 40.13
CA SER A 378 17.98 -22.50 40.82
C SER A 378 18.75 -21.15 40.75
N ASN A 379 19.86 -21.07 40.00
CA ASN A 379 20.60 -19.82 39.83
C ASN A 379 20.09 -19.08 38.59
N THR A 380 19.31 -18.02 38.80
CA THR A 380 18.74 -17.22 37.70
C THR A 380 19.79 -16.53 36.83
N ALA A 381 21.04 -16.37 37.30
CA ALA A 381 22.14 -15.85 36.50
C ALA A 381 22.56 -16.79 35.35
N ASN A 382 22.21 -18.08 35.45
CA ASN A 382 22.53 -19.10 34.45
C ASN A 382 21.43 -19.28 33.40
N ASN A 383 20.27 -18.63 33.56
CA ASN A 383 19.22 -18.64 32.54
C ASN A 383 19.75 -18.00 31.25
N LEU A 384 19.33 -18.49 30.09
CA LEU A 384 19.63 -17.84 28.82
C LEU A 384 18.37 -17.54 28.02
N LEU A 385 18.29 -16.30 27.55
CA LEU A 385 17.19 -15.75 26.74
C LEU A 385 17.54 -15.86 25.26
N SER A 386 16.58 -16.29 24.44
CA SER A 386 16.72 -16.31 22.99
C SER A 386 16.84 -14.90 22.39
N ALA A 387 17.18 -14.83 21.11
CA ALA A 387 16.85 -13.65 20.32
C ALA A 387 15.32 -13.48 20.19
N ALA A 388 14.87 -12.26 19.93
CA ALA A 388 13.46 -11.97 19.69
C ALA A 388 12.98 -12.63 18.38
N SER A 389 11.72 -13.07 18.35
CA SER A 389 11.05 -13.46 17.11
C SER A 389 10.90 -12.26 16.15
N SER A 390 10.48 -12.55 14.92
CA SER A 390 9.86 -11.54 14.05
C SER A 390 8.65 -10.90 14.74
N ALA A 391 8.33 -9.66 14.37
CA ALA A 391 7.14 -8.98 14.87
C ALA A 391 5.88 -9.63 14.29
N ILE A 392 4.84 -9.75 15.10
CA ILE A 392 3.52 -10.21 14.71
C ILE A 392 2.46 -9.28 15.29
N THR A 393 1.45 -8.94 14.50
CA THR A 393 0.25 -8.26 15.01
C THR A 393 -0.88 -9.25 14.85
N LEU A 394 -1.55 -9.60 15.94
CA LEU A 394 -2.67 -10.54 15.91
C LEU A 394 -3.84 -9.87 15.18
N SER A 395 -4.37 -10.57 14.18
CA SER A 395 -5.45 -10.14 13.33
C SER A 395 -6.80 -10.28 14.05
N SER A 396 -7.68 -9.31 13.85
CA SER A 396 -9.03 -9.33 14.42
C SER A 396 -10.04 -9.68 13.34
N VAL A 397 -10.89 -10.67 13.61
CA VAL A 397 -12.12 -10.93 12.84
C VAL A 397 -13.32 -10.10 13.34
N ASN A 398 -13.14 -9.28 14.38
CA ASN A 398 -14.18 -8.38 14.86
C ASN A 398 -14.21 -7.08 14.06
N VAL A 399 -15.42 -6.56 13.84
CA VAL A 399 -15.61 -5.24 13.23
C VAL A 399 -15.25 -4.13 14.21
N SER A 400 -14.86 -2.97 13.71
CA SER A 400 -14.54 -1.80 14.52
C SER A 400 -15.24 -0.54 14.00
N ASN A 401 -15.22 0.56 14.77
CA ASN A 401 -15.83 1.85 14.37
C ASN A 401 -17.31 1.76 13.99
N LEU A 402 -18.08 0.89 14.66
CA LEU A 402 -19.52 0.81 14.47
C LEU A 402 -20.18 2.13 14.88
N SER A 403 -20.83 2.77 13.92
CA SER A 403 -21.53 4.03 14.08
C SER A 403 -22.86 3.99 13.33
N VAL A 404 -23.82 4.75 13.84
CA VAL A 404 -25.17 4.86 13.28
C VAL A 404 -25.53 6.32 13.16
N SER A 405 -26.24 6.67 12.08
CA SER A 405 -26.72 8.02 11.84
C SER A 405 -28.07 7.99 11.15
N ASP A 406 -28.89 8.98 11.46
CA ASP A 406 -30.12 9.28 10.74
C ASP A 406 -29.77 10.09 9.48
N VAL A 407 -30.15 9.62 8.29
CA VAL A 407 -29.67 10.21 7.01
C VAL A 407 -30.76 10.53 6.00
N SER A 408 -31.99 10.11 6.28
CA SER A 408 -33.14 10.31 5.40
C SER A 408 -34.37 10.59 6.26
N ASP A 409 -35.50 10.84 5.61
CA ASP A 409 -36.74 11.17 6.32
C ASP A 409 -37.96 10.46 5.68
N PHE A 410 -37.81 9.16 5.48
CA PHE A 410 -38.82 8.26 4.91
C PHE A 410 -39.76 7.65 5.98
N GLY A 411 -39.42 7.78 7.26
CA GLY A 411 -40.12 7.16 8.39
C GLY A 411 -39.84 5.66 8.56
N ASP A 412 -38.85 5.11 7.86
CA ASP A 412 -38.57 3.68 7.76
C ASP A 412 -37.07 3.33 7.81
N GLY A 413 -36.71 2.08 7.51
CA GLY A 413 -35.33 1.62 7.55
C GLY A 413 -34.34 2.45 6.71
N ARG A 414 -34.79 3.17 5.68
CA ARG A 414 -33.93 4.03 4.83
C ARG A 414 -33.37 5.26 5.56
N ASP A 415 -33.89 5.55 6.74
CA ASP A 415 -33.41 6.64 7.59
C ASP A 415 -32.18 6.19 8.38
N LEU A 416 -32.05 4.89 8.65
CA LEU A 416 -30.93 4.33 9.40
C LEU A 416 -29.75 3.99 8.49
N LYS A 417 -28.65 4.73 8.65
CA LYS A 417 -27.34 4.40 8.09
C LYS A 417 -26.44 3.78 9.14
N VAL A 418 -25.83 2.64 8.81
CA VAL A 418 -24.91 1.90 9.67
C VAL A 418 -23.55 1.87 9.01
N SER A 419 -22.51 2.33 9.70
CA SER A 419 -21.14 2.29 9.20
C SER A 419 -20.21 1.56 10.17
N PHE A 420 -19.30 0.74 9.65
CA PHE A 420 -18.29 0.03 10.43
C PHE A 420 -17.09 -0.36 9.56
N ASN A 421 -15.93 -0.50 10.17
CA ASN A 421 -14.75 -1.08 9.55
C ASN A 421 -14.87 -2.61 9.57
N HIS A 422 -14.55 -3.23 8.44
CA HIS A 422 -14.47 -4.68 8.32
C HIS A 422 -13.36 -5.23 9.22
N ALA A 423 -13.39 -6.54 9.43
CA ALA A 423 -12.28 -7.24 10.05
C ALA A 423 -10.97 -6.98 9.29
N THR A 424 -9.85 -6.94 10.01
CA THR A 424 -8.54 -6.75 9.37
C THR A 424 -8.09 -7.97 8.55
N ASP A 425 -8.64 -9.14 8.87
CA ASP A 425 -8.49 -10.37 8.09
C ASP A 425 -9.89 -10.96 7.83
N GLU A 426 -10.28 -11.02 6.56
CA GLU A 426 -11.56 -11.58 6.12
C GLU A 426 -11.43 -12.98 5.50
N THR A 427 -10.24 -13.58 5.51
CA THR A 427 -9.94 -14.87 4.85
C THR A 427 -10.90 -15.98 5.26
N TYR A 428 -11.38 -15.93 6.51
CA TYR A 428 -12.27 -16.92 7.10
C TYR A 428 -13.58 -16.30 7.62
N ILE A 429 -14.06 -15.27 6.91
CA ILE A 429 -15.36 -14.65 7.14
C ILE A 429 -16.21 -14.88 5.88
N SER A 430 -17.48 -15.26 6.06
CA SER A 430 -18.42 -15.45 4.94
C SER A 430 -19.24 -14.20 4.65
N GLN A 431 -19.64 -13.46 5.68
CA GLN A 431 -20.46 -12.26 5.61
C GLN A 431 -20.52 -11.58 6.98
N TYR A 432 -21.00 -10.34 6.99
CA TYR A 432 -21.47 -9.65 8.20
C TYR A 432 -23.00 -9.55 8.18
N ARG A 433 -23.60 -9.46 9.36
CA ARG A 433 -25.04 -9.22 9.54
C ARG A 433 -25.27 -8.01 10.43
N ILE A 434 -25.96 -7.01 9.92
CA ILE A 434 -26.41 -5.84 10.68
C ILE A 434 -27.71 -6.21 11.40
N LEU A 435 -27.69 -6.12 12.72
CA LEU A 435 -28.77 -6.48 13.63
C LEU A 435 -29.27 -5.21 14.33
N VAL A 436 -30.49 -4.78 14.01
CA VAL A 436 -31.11 -3.60 14.61
C VAL A 436 -31.96 -4.04 15.79
N VAL A 437 -31.61 -3.59 17.00
CA VAL A 437 -32.19 -4.06 18.26
C VAL A 437 -32.90 -2.92 18.96
N PRO A 438 -34.21 -3.01 19.25
CA PRO A 438 -34.90 -2.02 20.05
C PRO A 438 -34.26 -1.96 21.44
N THR A 439 -34.06 -0.76 21.98
CA THR A 439 -33.39 -0.57 23.29
C THR A 439 -34.11 -1.27 24.45
N ALA A 440 -35.43 -1.49 24.33
CA ALA A 440 -36.21 -2.31 25.26
C ALA A 440 -35.75 -3.79 25.33
N TYR A 441 -34.96 -4.25 24.34
CA TYR A 441 -34.42 -5.61 24.23
C TYR A 441 -32.88 -5.66 24.25
N SER A 442 -32.19 -4.51 24.11
CA SER A 442 -30.73 -4.49 23.93
C SER A 442 -29.95 -5.02 25.14
N ASN A 443 -30.45 -4.83 26.37
CA ASN A 443 -29.75 -5.28 27.58
C ASN A 443 -29.60 -6.81 27.69
N ASN A 444 -30.45 -7.57 26.99
CA ASN A 444 -30.38 -9.03 26.96
C ASN A 444 -29.77 -9.57 25.66
N PHE A 445 -29.45 -8.70 24.70
CA PHE A 445 -28.98 -9.10 23.38
C PHE A 445 -27.58 -9.69 23.42
N SER A 446 -27.51 -11.02 23.30
CA SER A 446 -26.27 -11.79 23.37
C SER A 446 -25.90 -12.42 22.03
N LEU A 447 -24.66 -12.91 21.91
CA LEU A 447 -24.22 -13.68 20.74
C LEU A 447 -25.14 -14.88 20.47
N SER A 448 -25.66 -15.54 21.51
CA SER A 448 -26.59 -16.66 21.36
C SER A 448 -27.91 -16.22 20.71
N GLU A 449 -28.45 -15.07 21.12
CA GLU A 449 -29.66 -14.51 20.51
C GLU A 449 -29.40 -14.06 19.07
N ALA A 450 -28.28 -13.37 18.84
CA ALA A 450 -27.86 -12.92 17.51
C ALA A 450 -27.74 -14.07 16.50
N ASN A 451 -27.22 -15.22 16.93
CA ASN A 451 -27.12 -16.42 16.10
C ASN A 451 -28.49 -17.02 15.71
N ASN A 452 -29.53 -16.77 16.50
CA ASN A 452 -30.88 -17.30 16.28
C ASN A 452 -31.80 -16.32 15.51
N VAL A 453 -31.33 -15.13 15.15
CA VAL A 453 -32.13 -14.16 14.39
C VAL A 453 -32.38 -14.69 12.96
N SER A 454 -33.65 -14.66 12.55
CA SER A 454 -34.08 -15.06 11.19
C SER A 454 -33.41 -14.20 10.12
N SER A 455 -33.11 -14.79 8.96
CA SER A 455 -32.51 -14.09 7.82
C SER A 455 -33.33 -12.94 7.26
N SER A 456 -34.64 -12.94 7.50
CA SER A 456 -35.54 -11.84 7.14
C SER A 456 -35.44 -10.62 8.06
N TYR A 457 -34.74 -10.71 9.20
CA TYR A 457 -34.71 -9.71 10.27
C TYR A 457 -33.33 -9.06 10.47
N TYR A 458 -32.42 -9.26 9.52
CA TYR A 458 -31.13 -8.60 9.50
C TYR A 458 -30.75 -8.19 8.07
N THR A 459 -29.76 -7.31 7.95
CA THR A 459 -29.19 -6.93 6.64
C THR A 459 -27.82 -7.58 6.48
N THR A 460 -27.62 -8.32 5.39
CA THR A 460 -26.33 -8.94 5.05
C THR A 460 -25.40 -7.93 4.38
N VAL A 461 -24.12 -7.97 4.72
CA VAL A 461 -23.04 -7.21 4.08
C VAL A 461 -21.93 -8.18 3.66
N SER A 462 -21.40 -8.04 2.44
CA SER A 462 -20.31 -8.87 1.91
C SER A 462 -18.94 -8.50 2.50
N THR A 463 -17.99 -9.42 2.41
CA THR A 463 -16.59 -9.29 2.88
C THR A 463 -15.66 -8.69 1.82
N THR A 464 -16.14 -7.69 1.10
CA THR A 464 -15.40 -7.07 -0.01
C THR A 464 -15.19 -5.59 0.29
N GLY A 465 -14.35 -5.28 1.27
CA GLY A 465 -14.03 -3.89 1.60
C GLY A 465 -13.19 -3.71 2.86
N SER A 466 -12.72 -2.50 3.10
CA SER A 466 -12.05 -2.12 4.37
C SER A 466 -13.03 -1.50 5.37
N SER A 467 -14.13 -0.92 4.87
CA SER A 467 -15.20 -0.32 5.66
C SER A 467 -16.51 -0.38 4.88
N THR A 468 -17.62 -0.43 5.60
CA THR A 468 -18.98 -0.39 5.05
C THR A 468 -19.72 0.82 5.57
N SER A 469 -20.56 1.36 4.71
CA SER A 469 -21.54 2.38 5.03
C SER A 469 -22.85 2.02 4.35
N GLN A 470 -23.75 1.37 5.10
CA GLN A 470 -24.97 0.77 4.60
C GLN A 470 -26.19 1.56 5.06
N VAL A 471 -26.95 2.11 4.11
CA VAL A 471 -28.34 2.56 4.36
C VAL A 471 -29.25 1.35 4.26
N LEU A 472 -30.14 1.14 5.24
CA LEU A 472 -31.00 -0.04 5.22
C LEU A 472 -32.15 0.13 4.22
N ALA A 473 -32.77 -0.98 3.83
CA ALA A 473 -33.92 -0.96 2.92
C ALA A 473 -35.19 -0.46 3.62
N SER A 474 -36.19 0.00 2.86
CA SER A 474 -37.50 0.39 3.40
C SER A 474 -38.22 -0.75 4.13
N SER A 475 -37.94 -1.99 3.71
CA SER A 475 -38.47 -3.21 4.31
C SER A 475 -37.64 -3.75 5.47
N ALA A 476 -36.57 -3.05 5.88
CA ALA A 476 -35.69 -3.49 6.94
C ALA A 476 -36.43 -3.63 8.27
N ARG A 477 -36.13 -4.71 8.99
CA ARG A 477 -36.77 -5.08 10.24
C ARG A 477 -35.77 -5.10 11.38
N ASP A 478 -36.27 -4.85 12.57
CA ASP A 478 -35.54 -5.12 13.80
C ASP A 478 -35.43 -6.63 14.07
N VAL A 479 -34.59 -7.03 15.02
CA VAL A 479 -34.38 -8.44 15.38
C VAL A 479 -35.63 -9.16 15.89
N ARG A 480 -36.71 -8.43 16.19
CA ARG A 480 -38.01 -8.96 16.60
C ARG A 480 -38.99 -9.09 15.43
N GLY A 481 -38.57 -8.68 14.23
CA GLY A 481 -39.35 -8.77 13.00
C GLY A 481 -40.28 -7.57 12.75
N ASN A 482 -40.23 -6.51 13.55
CA ASN A 482 -41.01 -5.29 13.25
C ASN A 482 -40.27 -4.42 12.25
N LEU A 483 -41.00 -3.66 11.43
CA LEU A 483 -40.38 -2.63 10.59
C LEU A 483 -39.68 -1.59 11.47
N ILE A 484 -38.48 -1.20 11.05
CA ILE A 484 -37.77 -0.07 11.63
C ILE A 484 -38.56 1.21 11.32
N LYS A 485 -38.77 2.06 12.33
CA LYS A 485 -39.66 3.23 12.24
C LYS A 485 -39.23 4.36 13.17
N ASN A 486 -39.75 5.56 12.88
CA ASN A 486 -39.49 6.76 13.68
C ASN A 486 -40.04 6.67 15.11
N GLY A 487 -39.38 7.39 16.02
CA GLY A 487 -39.73 7.47 17.44
C GLY A 487 -39.42 6.22 18.26
N THR A 488 -38.91 5.15 17.64
CA THR A 488 -38.44 3.96 18.37
C THR A 488 -36.92 4.05 18.58
N PRO A 489 -36.42 4.00 19.83
CA PRO A 489 -34.99 4.01 20.10
C PRO A 489 -34.36 2.62 19.85
N TYR A 490 -33.31 2.57 19.03
CA TYR A 490 -32.57 1.38 18.64
C TYR A 490 -31.09 1.44 19.04
N ARG A 491 -30.47 0.26 19.11
CA ARG A 491 -29.02 0.04 19.04
C ARG A 491 -28.74 -0.98 17.95
N VAL A 492 -27.59 -0.86 17.31
CA VAL A 492 -27.17 -1.76 16.24
C VAL A 492 -26.00 -2.61 16.69
N TYR A 493 -26.00 -3.87 16.28
CA TYR A 493 -24.88 -4.79 16.42
C TYR A 493 -24.52 -5.34 15.04
N VAL A 494 -23.28 -5.76 14.88
CA VAL A 494 -22.81 -6.47 13.70
C VAL A 494 -22.33 -7.84 14.11
N LEU A 495 -22.90 -8.89 13.49
CA LEU A 495 -22.48 -10.27 13.70
C LEU A 495 -21.59 -10.70 12.54
N THR A 496 -20.32 -10.98 12.84
CA THR A 496 -19.36 -11.58 11.91
C THR A 496 -19.63 -13.09 11.82
N ILE A 497 -19.79 -13.61 10.60
CA ILE A 497 -20.06 -15.04 10.37
C ILE A 497 -18.79 -15.74 9.89
N GLY A 498 -18.20 -16.57 10.75
CA GLY A 498 -17.00 -17.34 10.45
C GLY A 498 -17.21 -18.41 9.38
N SER A 499 -16.16 -18.69 8.60
CA SER A 499 -16.12 -19.68 7.52
C SER A 499 -14.83 -20.51 7.58
N GLY A 500 -14.74 -21.61 6.81
CA GLY A 500 -13.54 -22.45 6.76
C GLY A 500 -13.08 -22.95 8.13
N LYS A 501 -11.86 -22.57 8.56
CA LYS A 501 -11.32 -22.95 9.88
C LYS A 501 -12.10 -22.33 11.06
N ASN A 502 -12.83 -21.24 10.81
CA ASN A 502 -13.66 -20.50 11.76
C ASN A 502 -15.15 -20.85 11.62
N LEU A 503 -15.48 -21.99 10.99
CA LEU A 503 -16.86 -22.40 10.85
C LEU A 503 -17.49 -22.64 12.23
N GLY A 504 -18.58 -21.92 12.53
CA GLY A 504 -19.28 -22.00 13.82
C GLY A 504 -18.77 -21.03 14.88
N THR A 505 -17.74 -20.23 14.61
CA THR A 505 -17.24 -19.18 15.52
C THR A 505 -17.72 -17.81 15.06
N ASN A 506 -18.98 -17.50 15.33
CA ASN A 506 -19.52 -16.16 15.07
C ASN A 506 -19.14 -15.20 16.19
N ILE A 507 -18.92 -13.93 15.87
CA ILE A 507 -18.55 -12.89 16.85
C ILE A 507 -19.52 -11.72 16.71
N LEU A 508 -20.09 -11.30 17.84
CA LEU A 508 -20.99 -10.17 17.91
C LEU A 508 -20.19 -8.93 18.34
N SER A 509 -20.34 -7.83 17.61
CA SER A 509 -19.74 -6.54 17.96
C SER A 509 -20.25 -6.00 19.29
N SER A 510 -19.58 -4.98 19.84
CA SER A 510 -20.23 -4.11 20.82
C SER A 510 -21.43 -3.38 20.19
N GLU A 511 -22.35 -2.93 21.03
CA GLU A 511 -23.49 -2.13 20.61
C GLU A 511 -23.06 -0.75 20.06
N SER A 512 -23.82 -0.23 19.10
CA SER A 512 -23.71 1.16 18.66
C SER A 512 -24.18 2.13 19.76
N THR A 513 -23.92 3.42 19.54
CA THR A 513 -24.65 4.48 20.24
C THR A 513 -26.16 4.33 20.02
N LEU A 514 -26.95 4.78 21.00
CA LEU A 514 -28.40 4.82 20.89
C LEU A 514 -28.81 5.77 19.76
N ILE A 515 -29.75 5.35 18.92
CA ILE A 515 -30.32 6.16 17.85
C ILE A 515 -31.84 6.10 17.90
N THR A 516 -32.50 7.24 17.76
CA THR A 516 -33.95 7.32 17.58
C THR A 516 -34.17 8.01 16.25
N LEU A 517 -34.78 7.31 15.30
CA LEU A 517 -35.06 7.89 13.99
C LEU A 517 -36.10 8.99 14.16
N ALA A 518 -35.80 10.18 13.67
CA ALA A 518 -36.61 11.37 13.78
C ALA A 518 -37.11 11.79 12.40
N VAL A 519 -38.20 12.56 12.39
CA VAL A 519 -38.65 13.21 11.17
C VAL A 519 -37.93 14.55 11.07
N ASP A 520 -36.78 14.58 10.41
CA ASP A 520 -36.01 15.81 10.20
C ASP A 520 -36.52 16.53 8.93
N TYR A 521 -37.58 17.32 9.11
CA TYR A 521 -38.21 18.09 8.03
C TYR A 521 -37.32 19.23 7.51
N ASN A 522 -36.16 18.98 6.90
CA ASN A 522 -35.32 20.03 6.30
C ASN A 522 -35.01 19.74 4.82
N VAL A 523 -35.29 20.71 3.95
CA VAL A 523 -34.81 20.69 2.55
C VAL A 523 -33.35 21.13 2.50
N SER A 524 -32.59 20.70 1.50
CA SER A 524 -31.17 21.07 1.36
C SER A 524 -30.97 22.39 0.60
N ALA A 525 -29.89 23.10 0.91
CA ALA A 525 -29.45 24.24 0.10
C ALA A 525 -28.98 23.79 -1.30
N VAL A 526 -29.02 24.70 -2.27
CA VAL A 526 -28.32 24.53 -3.55
C VAL A 526 -26.80 24.59 -3.35
N TYR A 527 -26.03 24.03 -4.29
CA TYR A 527 -24.57 24.06 -4.26
C TYR A 527 -24.00 24.54 -5.61
N ASN A 528 -22.69 24.82 -5.65
CA ASN A 528 -22.02 25.40 -6.83
C ASN A 528 -22.66 26.70 -7.34
N LEU A 529 -23.13 27.56 -6.42
CA LEU A 529 -23.67 28.87 -6.78
C LEU A 529 -22.58 29.78 -7.33
N ASP A 530 -22.76 30.20 -8.58
CA ASP A 530 -21.88 31.12 -9.27
C ASP A 530 -22.67 32.22 -9.99
N VAL A 531 -22.02 33.36 -10.22
CA VAL A 531 -22.60 34.53 -10.86
C VAL A 531 -21.63 35.14 -11.85
N SER A 532 -22.14 35.58 -13.00
CA SER A 532 -21.32 36.19 -14.04
C SER A 532 -22.05 37.33 -14.74
N ASP A 533 -21.29 38.33 -15.14
CA ASP A 533 -21.73 39.44 -15.98
C ASP A 533 -21.70 39.01 -17.46
N VAL A 534 -22.85 38.99 -18.15
CA VAL A 534 -23.00 38.33 -19.46
C VAL A 534 -23.53 39.23 -20.58
N ASN A 535 -24.10 40.38 -20.26
CA ASN A 535 -24.68 41.33 -21.21
C ASN A 535 -24.35 42.77 -20.77
N ASP A 536 -24.70 43.76 -21.60
CA ASP A 536 -24.39 45.18 -21.36
C ASP A 536 -25.65 46.08 -21.46
N TYR A 537 -26.77 45.66 -20.87
CA TYR A 537 -28.06 46.37 -20.89
C TYR A 537 -28.26 47.38 -19.76
N ASP A 538 -27.33 47.46 -18.80
CA ASP A 538 -27.45 48.22 -17.54
C ASP A 538 -28.68 47.82 -16.71
N ASP A 539 -29.07 46.54 -16.78
CA ASP A 539 -30.20 46.01 -16.03
C ASP A 539 -30.01 44.55 -15.60
N GLY A 540 -31.05 43.92 -15.06
CA GLY A 540 -30.98 42.54 -14.60
C GLY A 540 -30.51 41.53 -15.66
N ARG A 541 -30.66 41.82 -16.96
CA ARG A 541 -30.19 40.93 -18.04
C ARG A 541 -28.67 40.75 -18.04
N ASP A 542 -27.93 41.61 -17.36
CA ASP A 542 -26.47 41.52 -17.27
C ASP A 542 -26.04 40.44 -16.27
N LEU A 543 -26.92 40.08 -15.33
CA LEU A 543 -26.63 39.08 -14.31
C LEU A 543 -27.11 37.68 -14.71
N ARG A 544 -26.16 36.77 -14.86
CA ARG A 544 -26.41 35.32 -14.94
C ARG A 544 -26.09 34.64 -13.61
N VAL A 545 -27.00 33.77 -13.16
CA VAL A 545 -26.89 33.00 -11.93
C VAL A 545 -26.98 31.52 -12.25
N SER A 546 -25.98 30.74 -11.83
CA SER A 546 -25.96 29.29 -12.02
C SER A 546 -25.75 28.56 -10.70
N PHE A 547 -26.42 27.43 -10.52
CA PHE A 547 -26.26 26.56 -9.34
C PHE A 547 -26.77 25.14 -9.63
N ASP A 548 -26.26 24.17 -8.90
CA ASP A 548 -26.78 22.80 -8.89
C ASP A 548 -27.91 22.67 -7.87
N HIS A 549 -28.94 21.91 -8.24
CA HIS A 549 -30.13 21.72 -7.40
C HIS A 549 -29.82 20.91 -6.14
N ALA A 550 -30.71 20.97 -5.15
CA ALA A 550 -30.62 20.11 -3.98
C ALA A 550 -30.67 18.63 -4.40
N THR A 551 -29.93 17.77 -3.68
CA THR A 551 -29.83 16.34 -3.97
C THR A 551 -31.17 15.59 -3.88
N ASN A 552 -32.16 16.15 -3.17
CA ASN A 552 -33.52 15.65 -3.10
C ASN A 552 -34.52 16.81 -3.26
N GLU A 553 -35.24 16.83 -4.38
CA GLU A 553 -36.23 17.86 -4.71
C GLU A 553 -37.68 17.43 -4.44
N THR A 554 -37.91 16.23 -3.90
CA THR A 554 -39.25 15.66 -3.67
C THR A 554 -40.18 16.60 -2.90
N TYR A 555 -39.62 17.37 -1.97
CA TYR A 555 -40.34 18.30 -1.10
C TYR A 555 -39.87 19.76 -1.25
N ILE A 556 -39.41 20.12 -2.44
CA ILE A 556 -39.06 21.50 -2.80
C ILE A 556 -40.14 22.02 -3.75
N SER A 557 -40.68 23.21 -3.47
CA SER A 557 -41.67 23.85 -4.35
C SER A 557 -41.02 24.68 -5.46
N GLN A 558 -39.93 25.36 -5.14
CA GLN A 558 -39.20 26.26 -6.04
C GLN A 558 -37.87 26.68 -5.39
N TYR A 559 -36.99 27.25 -6.21
CA TYR A 559 -35.87 28.08 -5.78
C TYR A 559 -36.19 29.55 -5.98
N ARG A 560 -35.64 30.43 -5.13
CA ARG A 560 -35.74 31.89 -5.30
C ARG A 560 -34.35 32.49 -5.37
N ILE A 561 -34.03 33.15 -6.48
CA ILE A 561 -32.80 33.92 -6.66
C ILE A 561 -33.00 35.30 -6.03
N LEU A 562 -32.16 35.62 -5.05
CA LEU A 562 -32.20 36.82 -4.24
C LEU A 562 -30.94 37.65 -4.52
N VAL A 563 -31.09 38.80 -5.16
CA VAL A 563 -29.98 39.70 -5.50
C VAL A 563 -29.86 40.76 -4.41
N VAL A 564 -28.73 40.78 -3.70
CA VAL A 564 -28.54 41.54 -2.46
C VAL A 564 -27.45 42.61 -2.64
N PRO A 565 -27.77 43.91 -2.56
CA PRO A 565 -26.77 44.97 -2.65
C PRO A 565 -25.94 45.03 -1.37
N THR A 566 -24.62 44.90 -1.50
CA THR A 566 -23.70 44.81 -0.34
C THR A 566 -23.51 46.14 0.39
N SER A 567 -23.88 47.26 -0.24
CA SER A 567 -23.92 48.57 0.42
C SER A 567 -24.99 48.68 1.52
N TYR A 568 -25.96 47.76 1.56
CA TYR A 568 -27.07 47.78 2.52
C TYR A 568 -27.07 46.59 3.48
N TYR A 569 -26.65 45.41 2.99
CA TYR A 569 -26.54 44.20 3.82
C TYR A 569 -25.07 43.83 4.01
N SER A 570 -24.54 44.04 5.22
CA SER A 570 -23.25 43.49 5.63
C SER A 570 -23.31 41.96 5.80
N SER A 571 -24.51 41.44 6.08
CA SER A 571 -24.85 40.02 6.07
C SER A 571 -26.34 39.86 5.72
N PHE A 572 -26.72 38.76 5.07
CA PHE A 572 -28.09 38.46 4.67
C PHE A 572 -28.47 37.07 5.17
N SER A 573 -29.49 36.99 6.02
CA SER A 573 -29.86 35.77 6.75
C SER A 573 -31.05 35.04 6.12
N LEU A 574 -31.28 33.79 6.54
CA LEU A 574 -32.49 33.03 6.18
C LEU A 574 -33.77 33.78 6.58
N SER A 575 -33.75 34.48 7.72
CA SER A 575 -34.91 35.27 8.17
C SER A 575 -35.20 36.45 7.23
N ASP A 576 -34.17 37.11 6.71
CA ASP A 576 -34.33 38.19 5.73
C ASP A 576 -34.86 37.62 4.40
N ALA A 577 -34.28 36.52 3.93
CA ALA A 577 -34.67 35.84 2.70
C ALA A 577 -36.15 35.40 2.70
N ASN A 578 -36.64 34.89 3.83
CA ASN A 578 -38.04 34.47 3.98
C ASN A 578 -39.02 35.65 3.90
N ASN A 579 -38.59 36.87 4.22
CA ASN A 579 -39.41 38.08 4.23
C ASN A 579 -39.35 38.88 2.91
N VAL A 580 -38.59 38.44 1.91
CA VAL A 580 -38.51 39.13 0.62
C VAL A 580 -39.82 38.97 -0.16
N TYR A 581 -40.40 40.10 -0.59
CA TYR A 581 -41.61 40.13 -1.41
C TYR A 581 -41.41 39.42 -2.76
N SER A 582 -42.47 38.81 -3.28
CA SER A 582 -42.43 38.04 -4.53
C SER A 582 -42.07 38.85 -5.78
N SER A 583 -42.21 40.18 -5.75
CA SER A 583 -41.75 41.08 -6.82
C SER A 583 -40.23 41.32 -6.81
N ASN A 584 -39.53 40.92 -5.74
CA ASN A 584 -38.14 41.28 -5.47
C ASN A 584 -37.20 40.07 -5.49
N TYR A 585 -37.63 38.97 -6.10
CA TYR A 585 -36.83 37.80 -6.37
C TYR A 585 -37.21 37.16 -7.71
N THR A 586 -36.33 36.32 -8.25
CA THR A 586 -36.65 35.51 -9.44
C THR A 586 -36.94 34.08 -9.00
N ALA A 587 -38.17 33.59 -9.24
CA ALA A 587 -38.54 32.21 -8.96
C ALA A 587 -38.03 31.28 -10.06
N VAL A 588 -37.51 30.12 -9.67
CA VAL A 588 -37.00 29.09 -10.58
C VAL A 588 -37.62 27.74 -10.20
N SER A 589 -38.06 26.97 -11.20
CA SER A 589 -38.65 25.65 -11.00
C SER A 589 -37.61 24.60 -10.61
N THR A 590 -38.03 23.51 -9.95
CA THR A 590 -37.20 22.36 -9.58
C THR A 590 -37.00 21.35 -10.73
N THR A 591 -37.05 21.81 -11.98
CA THR A 591 -36.96 20.91 -13.15
C THR A 591 -35.51 20.81 -13.61
N GLY A 592 -34.96 19.59 -13.67
CA GLY A 592 -33.57 19.34 -14.07
C GLY A 592 -32.64 19.19 -12.88
N SER A 593 -31.33 19.06 -13.12
CA SER A 593 -30.32 18.88 -12.07
C SER A 593 -29.58 20.16 -11.68
N SER A 594 -29.69 21.21 -12.50
CA SER A 594 -29.03 22.49 -12.29
C SER A 594 -29.78 23.62 -13.00
N THR A 595 -29.56 24.84 -12.53
CA THR A 595 -30.11 26.07 -13.08
C THR A 595 -28.99 26.91 -13.66
N ASN A 596 -29.27 27.54 -14.82
CA ASN A 596 -28.44 28.60 -15.40
C ASN A 596 -29.35 29.72 -15.92
N GLN A 597 -29.65 30.69 -15.05
CA GLN A 597 -30.67 31.70 -15.27
C GLN A 597 -30.04 33.06 -15.55
N VAL A 598 -30.32 33.65 -16.72
CA VAL A 598 -30.12 35.08 -16.96
C VAL A 598 -31.36 35.82 -16.47
N LEU A 599 -31.21 36.88 -15.68
CA LEU A 599 -32.36 37.61 -15.16
C LEU A 599 -33.00 38.49 -16.25
N THR A 600 -34.11 39.15 -15.93
CA THR A 600 -34.88 39.96 -16.89
C THR A 600 -34.61 41.44 -16.69
N SER A 601 -35.01 42.27 -17.67
CA SER A 601 -34.94 43.73 -17.56
C SER A 601 -35.75 44.30 -16.39
N SER A 602 -36.74 43.55 -15.92
CA SER A 602 -37.61 43.93 -14.79
C SER A 602 -37.15 43.37 -13.44
N SER A 603 -36.08 42.59 -13.41
CA SER A 603 -35.60 41.94 -12.19
C SER A 603 -35.08 42.96 -11.17
N ARG A 604 -35.45 42.75 -9.91
CA ARG A 604 -35.17 43.65 -8.80
C ARG A 604 -34.26 43.02 -7.77
N ASP A 605 -33.52 43.86 -7.07
CA ASP A 605 -32.84 43.47 -5.84
C ASP A 605 -33.85 43.21 -4.71
N VAL A 606 -33.39 42.62 -3.60
CA VAL A 606 -34.26 42.30 -2.45
C VAL A 606 -34.93 43.53 -1.82
N ARG A 607 -34.44 44.75 -2.11
CA ARG A 607 -35.03 46.01 -1.66
C ARG A 607 -36.09 46.55 -2.63
N GLY A 608 -36.26 45.92 -3.79
CA GLY A 608 -37.22 46.29 -4.81
C GLY A 608 -36.69 47.32 -5.81
N ASN A 609 -35.40 47.63 -5.84
CA ASN A 609 -34.81 48.48 -6.89
C ASN A 609 -34.48 47.63 -8.12
N LEU A 610 -34.54 48.20 -9.31
CA LEU A 610 -34.01 47.53 -10.50
C LEU A 610 -32.51 47.26 -10.30
N ILE A 611 -32.08 46.06 -10.69
CA ILE A 611 -30.66 45.71 -10.74
C ILE A 611 -30.01 46.60 -11.80
N LYS A 612 -28.83 47.15 -11.49
CA LYS A 612 -28.09 48.11 -12.34
C LYS A 612 -26.58 47.94 -12.20
N SER A 613 -25.84 48.41 -13.19
CA SER A 613 -24.38 48.44 -13.16
C SER A 613 -23.81 49.41 -12.12
N GLY A 614 -22.56 49.16 -11.73
CA GLY A 614 -21.83 49.97 -10.73
C GLY A 614 -22.23 49.74 -9.27
N ILE A 615 -23.17 48.83 -9.00
CA ILE A 615 -23.53 48.39 -7.64
C ILE A 615 -22.91 47.02 -7.38
N ASN A 616 -22.31 46.85 -6.20
CA ASN A 616 -21.77 45.57 -5.76
C ASN A 616 -22.88 44.69 -5.16
N TYR A 617 -23.15 43.55 -5.77
CA TYR A 617 -24.13 42.58 -5.32
C TYR A 617 -23.50 41.27 -4.82
N ARG A 618 -24.24 40.57 -3.97
CA ARG A 618 -24.12 39.13 -3.74
C ARG A 618 -25.46 38.49 -4.04
N VAL A 619 -25.44 37.29 -4.60
CA VAL A 619 -26.64 36.51 -4.87
C VAL A 619 -26.76 35.39 -3.85
N TYR A 620 -27.97 35.15 -3.38
CA TYR A 620 -28.34 34.00 -2.56
C TYR A 620 -29.48 33.25 -3.24
N VAL A 621 -29.57 31.95 -2.98
CA VAL A 621 -30.68 31.13 -3.45
C VAL A 621 -31.39 30.52 -2.25
N LEU A 622 -32.69 30.79 -2.13
CA LEU A 622 -33.54 30.20 -1.10
C LEU A 622 -34.23 28.96 -1.67
N THR A 623 -33.96 27.81 -1.09
CA THR A 623 -34.72 26.57 -1.32
C THR A 623 -36.00 26.60 -0.50
N VAL A 624 -37.15 26.46 -1.16
CA VAL A 624 -38.47 26.59 -0.49
C VAL A 624 -39.13 25.23 -0.31
N GLY A 625 -39.29 24.79 0.93
CA GLY A 625 -39.91 23.52 1.27
C GLY A 625 -41.41 23.46 0.94
N SER A 626 -41.91 22.27 0.63
CA SER A 626 -43.29 22.00 0.21
C SER A 626 -43.89 20.80 0.97
N GLY A 627 -45.22 20.66 0.93
CA GLY A 627 -45.92 19.57 1.63
C GLY A 627 -45.64 19.58 3.13
N ASN A 628 -45.17 18.45 3.66
CA ASN A 628 -44.81 18.31 5.08
C ASN A 628 -43.56 19.13 5.47
N TYR A 629 -42.80 19.66 4.50
CA TYR A 629 -41.62 20.50 4.69
C TYR A 629 -41.97 21.99 4.51
N SER A 630 -43.25 22.35 4.50
CA SER A 630 -43.69 23.75 4.37
C SER A 630 -43.21 24.58 5.57
N GLY A 631 -42.42 25.62 5.29
CA GLY A 631 -41.81 26.47 6.31
C GLY A 631 -40.34 26.14 6.62
N SER A 632 -39.85 24.97 6.22
CA SER A 632 -38.46 24.56 6.39
C SER A 632 -37.59 25.01 5.21
N ASN A 633 -37.49 26.31 4.99
CA ASN A 633 -36.67 26.86 3.91
C ASN A 633 -35.19 26.87 4.31
N VAL A 634 -34.30 26.73 3.32
CA VAL A 634 -32.84 26.83 3.54
C VAL A 634 -32.23 27.81 2.55
N LEU A 635 -31.35 28.68 3.06
CA LEU A 635 -30.64 29.69 2.27
C LEU A 635 -29.24 29.18 1.92
N SER A 636 -28.82 29.34 0.66
CA SER A 636 -27.46 29.05 0.23
C SER A 636 -26.42 29.96 0.92
N SER A 637 -25.15 29.59 0.85
CA SER A 637 -24.08 30.58 1.00
C SER A 637 -24.20 31.66 -0.09
N GLY A 638 -23.79 32.88 0.22
CA GLY A 638 -23.78 33.96 -0.77
C GLY A 638 -22.73 33.71 -1.85
N SER A 639 -23.04 34.10 -3.09
CA SER A 639 -22.11 34.07 -4.21
C SER A 639 -20.85 34.91 -3.91
N PRO A 640 -19.78 34.76 -4.71
CA PRO A 640 -18.75 35.79 -4.82
C PRO A 640 -19.36 37.17 -5.08
N LEU A 641 -18.64 38.22 -4.68
CA LEU A 641 -19.05 39.60 -4.95
C LEU A 641 -19.03 39.84 -6.47
N ILE A 642 -20.10 40.43 -7.00
CA ILE A 642 -20.19 40.81 -8.42
C ILE A 642 -20.57 42.28 -8.55
N THR A 643 -19.88 42.97 -9.46
CA THR A 643 -20.22 44.32 -9.93
C THR A 643 -20.56 44.20 -11.40
N LEU A 644 -21.80 44.50 -11.76
CA LEU A 644 -22.19 44.54 -13.16
C LEU A 644 -21.54 45.78 -13.81
N ASN A 645 -20.94 45.60 -14.97
CA ASN A 645 -20.26 46.65 -15.73
C ASN A 645 -20.98 46.83 -17.06
N VAL A 646 -21.16 48.07 -17.49
CA VAL A 646 -21.67 48.33 -18.84
C VAL A 646 -20.50 48.38 -19.81
N ASP A 647 -20.28 47.30 -20.53
CA ASP A 647 -19.16 47.11 -21.45
C ASP A 647 -19.54 47.30 -22.93
N TYR A 648 -20.55 48.14 -23.24
CA TYR A 648 -21.00 48.61 -24.57
C TYR A 648 -20.14 48.19 -25.79
N LYS A 649 -20.21 46.94 -26.28
CA LYS A 649 -19.42 46.55 -27.45
C LYS A 649 -19.90 47.30 -28.70
N LEU A 650 -18.99 48.03 -29.38
CA LEU A 650 -19.28 48.63 -30.69
C LEU A 650 -19.79 47.55 -31.65
N ALA A 651 -20.98 47.74 -32.21
CA ALA A 651 -21.58 46.81 -33.17
C ALA A 651 -21.35 47.27 -34.63
N PRO A 652 -21.18 46.34 -35.59
CA PRO A 652 -21.20 46.69 -37.01
C PRO A 652 -22.62 47.11 -37.45
N ILE A 653 -22.70 47.81 -38.58
CA ILE A 653 -23.99 48.07 -39.25
C ILE A 653 -24.67 46.76 -39.68
N SER A 654 -25.99 46.83 -39.93
CA SER A 654 -26.76 45.68 -40.45
C SER A 654 -27.45 46.02 -41.78
N SER A 655 -27.92 45.01 -42.51
CA SER A 655 -28.69 45.18 -43.76
C SER A 655 -28.00 46.02 -44.85
N LEU A 656 -26.69 45.81 -45.07
CA LEU A 656 -25.95 46.46 -46.15
C LEU A 656 -26.45 46.01 -47.53
N ASP A 657 -27.02 46.94 -48.30
CA ASP A 657 -27.50 46.76 -49.67
C ASP A 657 -26.86 47.81 -50.60
N VAL A 658 -26.45 47.38 -51.79
CA VAL A 658 -25.77 48.24 -52.78
C VAL A 658 -26.38 48.02 -54.15
N ARG A 659 -26.76 49.12 -54.82
CA ARG A 659 -27.44 49.07 -56.12
C ARG A 659 -26.85 50.08 -57.11
N ASP A 660 -26.88 49.71 -58.38
CA ASP A 660 -26.58 50.57 -59.52
C ASP A 660 -27.87 51.30 -59.93
N VAL A 661 -27.96 52.61 -59.68
CA VAL A 661 -29.21 53.39 -59.80
C VAL A 661 -29.19 54.47 -60.90
N ASN A 662 -28.03 54.95 -61.34
CA ASN A 662 -27.90 56.01 -62.36
C ASN A 662 -27.03 55.56 -63.54
N ASP A 663 -26.66 56.47 -64.45
CA ASP A 663 -25.77 56.19 -65.59
C ASP A 663 -24.84 57.38 -65.87
N TYR A 664 -24.13 57.81 -64.84
CA TYR A 664 -23.11 58.85 -64.92
C TYR A 664 -21.70 58.28 -65.15
N GLU A 665 -21.58 56.95 -65.15
CA GLU A 665 -20.34 56.18 -65.21
C GLU A 665 -19.36 56.51 -64.08
N ASP A 666 -19.86 57.05 -62.97
CA ASP A 666 -19.09 57.48 -61.82
C ASP A 666 -19.75 57.09 -60.49
N GLY A 667 -19.25 57.63 -59.37
CA GLY A 667 -19.78 57.33 -58.03
C GLY A 667 -21.30 57.53 -57.89
N ARG A 668 -21.91 58.42 -58.69
CA ARG A 668 -23.37 58.66 -58.68
C ARG A 668 -24.18 57.46 -59.12
N ASP A 669 -23.57 56.42 -59.67
CA ASP A 669 -24.27 55.20 -60.02
C ASP A 669 -24.46 54.27 -58.82
N LEU A 670 -23.67 54.42 -57.75
CA LEU A 670 -23.78 53.59 -56.56
C LEU A 670 -24.71 54.21 -55.51
N LYS A 671 -25.79 53.48 -55.20
CA LYS A 671 -26.62 53.70 -54.02
C LYS A 671 -26.27 52.68 -52.94
N VAL A 672 -25.90 53.16 -51.75
CA VAL A 672 -25.57 52.33 -50.58
C VAL A 672 -26.60 52.57 -49.49
N SER A 673 -27.17 51.48 -48.96
CA SER A 673 -28.14 51.52 -47.86
C SER A 673 -27.75 50.55 -46.74
N PHE A 674 -27.93 50.95 -45.48
CA PHE A 674 -27.69 50.11 -44.31
C PHE A 674 -28.40 50.64 -43.06
N ASN A 675 -28.67 49.74 -42.12
CA ASN A 675 -29.18 50.09 -40.81
C ASN A 675 -28.03 50.46 -39.87
N HIS A 676 -28.22 51.53 -39.11
CA HIS A 676 -27.25 51.97 -38.09
C HIS A 676 -27.17 50.94 -36.95
N ALA A 677 -26.14 51.06 -36.12
CA ALA A 677 -26.07 50.29 -34.88
C ALA A 677 -27.23 50.69 -33.97
N THR A 678 -27.77 49.75 -33.20
CA THR A 678 -28.90 50.01 -32.29
C THR A 678 -28.57 51.01 -31.18
N ASP A 679 -27.28 51.13 -30.85
CA ASP A 679 -26.75 52.14 -29.94
C ASP A 679 -25.59 52.89 -30.61
N GLU A 680 -25.77 54.20 -30.81
CA GLU A 680 -24.77 55.09 -31.39
C GLU A 680 -24.04 55.96 -30.36
N THR A 681 -24.27 55.74 -29.05
CA THR A 681 -23.74 56.56 -27.94
C THR A 681 -22.22 56.76 -28.03
N TYR A 682 -21.49 55.73 -28.45
CA TYR A 682 -20.03 55.76 -28.59
C TYR A 682 -19.57 55.60 -30.05
N ILE A 683 -20.39 56.03 -31.02
CA ILE A 683 -20.03 56.05 -32.44
C ILE A 683 -19.87 57.51 -32.87
N SER A 684 -18.76 57.85 -33.53
CA SER A 684 -18.53 59.20 -34.07
C SER A 684 -19.07 59.36 -35.50
N GLN A 685 -18.94 58.31 -36.32
CA GLN A 685 -19.41 58.27 -37.71
C GLN A 685 -19.31 56.84 -38.27
N TYR A 686 -19.93 56.62 -39.41
CA TYR A 686 -19.68 55.50 -40.30
C TYR A 686 -18.87 55.96 -41.52
N ARG A 687 -18.12 55.04 -42.13
CA ARG A 687 -17.38 55.29 -43.39
C ARG A 687 -17.73 54.22 -44.41
N ILE A 688 -18.21 54.64 -45.57
CA ILE A 688 -18.46 53.75 -46.71
C ILE A 688 -17.16 53.60 -47.50
N LEU A 689 -16.72 52.34 -47.64
CA LEU A 689 -15.46 51.95 -48.27
C LEU A 689 -15.77 51.15 -49.54
N ILE A 690 -15.36 51.66 -50.69
CA ILE A 690 -15.58 51.03 -52.00
C ILE A 690 -14.31 50.31 -52.42
N VAL A 691 -14.38 48.99 -52.56
CA VAL A 691 -13.21 48.12 -52.71
C VAL A 691 -13.27 47.40 -54.07
N PRO A 692 -12.31 47.62 -55.00
CA PRO A 692 -12.28 46.90 -56.28
C PRO A 692 -11.99 45.42 -56.05
N THR A 693 -12.83 44.53 -56.59
CA THR A 693 -12.66 43.08 -56.39
C THR A 693 -11.42 42.52 -57.08
N SER A 694 -10.86 43.24 -58.05
CA SER A 694 -9.62 42.88 -58.74
C SER A 694 -8.38 43.16 -57.90
N TYR A 695 -8.46 44.05 -56.92
CA TYR A 695 -7.30 44.46 -56.11
C TYR A 695 -7.26 43.72 -54.77
N TYR A 696 -8.43 43.49 -54.16
CA TYR A 696 -8.55 42.78 -52.90
C TYR A 696 -9.49 41.58 -53.05
N SER A 697 -8.96 40.37 -52.83
CA SER A 697 -9.79 39.16 -52.71
C SER A 697 -10.59 39.13 -51.40
N SER A 698 -10.12 39.86 -50.38
CA SER A 698 -10.82 40.16 -49.12
C SER A 698 -10.26 41.45 -48.52
N PHE A 699 -11.08 42.19 -47.77
CA PHE A 699 -10.71 43.47 -47.17
C PHE A 699 -10.86 43.43 -45.65
N SER A 700 -9.77 43.69 -44.94
CA SER A 700 -9.68 43.55 -43.48
C SER A 700 -9.91 44.85 -42.73
N LEU A 701 -10.23 44.76 -41.43
CA LEU A 701 -10.33 45.91 -40.53
C LEU A 701 -9.04 46.76 -40.51
N THR A 702 -7.87 46.13 -40.54
CA THR A 702 -6.58 46.83 -40.57
C THR A 702 -6.43 47.68 -41.83
N GLN A 703 -6.82 47.14 -42.99
CA GLN A 703 -6.80 47.88 -44.25
C GLN A 703 -7.84 48.99 -44.25
N ALA A 704 -9.05 48.72 -43.74
CA ALA A 704 -10.12 49.72 -43.59
C ALA A 704 -9.68 50.92 -42.72
N ASN A 705 -8.97 50.66 -41.63
CA ASN A 705 -8.45 51.70 -40.73
C ASN A 705 -7.35 52.56 -41.38
N ALA A 706 -6.64 52.02 -42.37
CA ALA A 706 -5.55 52.72 -43.07
C ALA A 706 -6.04 53.56 -44.26
N VAL A 707 -7.32 53.50 -44.63
CA VAL A 707 -7.87 54.26 -45.77
C VAL A 707 -7.85 55.76 -45.48
N SER A 708 -7.25 56.53 -46.39
CA SER A 708 -7.20 58.00 -46.35
C SER A 708 -8.60 58.62 -46.33
N SER A 709 -8.76 59.77 -45.67
CA SER A 709 -10.03 60.51 -45.62
C SER A 709 -10.56 60.98 -46.96
N SER A 710 -9.72 61.04 -48.00
CA SER A 710 -10.11 61.33 -49.38
C SER A 710 -10.71 60.13 -50.12
N ASN A 711 -10.63 58.92 -49.57
CA ASN A 711 -10.90 57.66 -50.25
C ASN A 711 -12.09 56.89 -49.64
N TYR A 712 -12.97 57.59 -48.93
CA TYR A 712 -14.22 57.04 -48.38
C TYR A 712 -15.30 58.11 -48.31
N THR A 713 -16.56 57.68 -48.16
CA THR A 713 -17.69 58.58 -47.89
C THR A 713 -18.08 58.49 -46.42
N ALA A 714 -17.99 59.61 -45.68
CA ALA A 714 -18.39 59.67 -44.28
C ALA A 714 -19.92 59.79 -44.13
N VAL A 715 -20.47 59.17 -43.09
CA VAL A 715 -21.88 59.21 -42.74
C VAL A 715 -22.00 59.46 -41.23
N GLY A 716 -22.80 60.44 -40.82
CA GLY A 716 -22.97 60.78 -39.40
C GLY A 716 -23.86 59.80 -38.63
N THR A 717 -23.92 59.99 -37.31
CA THR A 717 -24.80 59.26 -36.39
C THR A 717 -26.06 60.08 -36.14
N SER A 718 -27.21 59.60 -36.63
CA SER A 718 -28.48 60.37 -36.59
C SER A 718 -29.67 59.56 -36.10
N GLY A 719 -29.45 58.30 -35.71
CA GLY A 719 -30.49 57.32 -35.37
C GLY A 719 -31.29 56.80 -36.57
N ASN A 720 -31.14 57.38 -37.76
CA ASN A 720 -31.85 56.96 -38.97
C ASN A 720 -30.96 56.11 -39.86
N ASN A 721 -31.52 55.02 -40.39
CA ASN A 721 -30.84 54.16 -41.37
C ASN A 721 -30.40 54.96 -42.61
N THR A 722 -29.23 54.61 -43.16
CA THR A 722 -28.66 55.30 -44.33
C THR A 722 -29.25 54.73 -45.61
N SER A 723 -29.57 55.60 -46.57
CA SER A 723 -29.80 55.24 -47.97
C SER A 723 -29.35 56.40 -48.86
N GLN A 724 -28.13 56.35 -49.38
CA GLN A 724 -27.52 57.46 -50.10
C GLN A 724 -26.90 57.04 -51.43
N VAL A 725 -27.01 57.92 -52.42
CA VAL A 725 -26.26 57.85 -53.68
C VAL A 725 -24.94 58.57 -53.47
N LEU A 726 -23.82 57.99 -53.91
CA LEU A 726 -22.52 58.63 -53.75
C LEU A 726 -22.38 59.82 -54.72
N ASP A 727 -21.40 60.68 -54.48
CA ASP A 727 -21.14 61.83 -55.35
C ASP A 727 -20.24 61.47 -56.55
N SER A 728 -20.13 62.39 -57.51
CA SER A 728 -19.30 62.21 -58.71
C SER A 728 -17.80 62.16 -58.44
N SER A 729 -17.38 62.60 -57.25
CA SER A 729 -15.98 62.61 -56.81
C SER A 729 -15.62 61.41 -55.95
N ALA A 730 -16.56 60.50 -55.69
CA ALA A 730 -16.36 59.33 -54.85
C ALA A 730 -15.26 58.43 -55.43
N ARG A 731 -14.40 57.96 -54.52
CA ARG A 731 -13.21 57.18 -54.84
C ARG A 731 -13.29 55.80 -54.20
N ASP A 732 -12.62 54.84 -54.83
CA ASP A 732 -12.31 53.57 -54.20
C ASP A 732 -11.23 53.72 -53.11
N VAL A 733 -11.03 52.69 -52.31
CA VAL A 733 -10.04 52.69 -51.22
C VAL A 733 -8.60 52.93 -51.69
N ASN A 734 -8.31 52.69 -52.97
CA ASN A 734 -7.01 52.93 -53.60
C ASN A 734 -6.86 54.39 -54.10
N GLY A 735 -7.91 55.21 -54.00
CA GLY A 735 -7.93 56.62 -54.39
C GLY A 735 -8.31 56.88 -55.84
N ASN A 736 -8.73 55.86 -56.59
CA ASN A 736 -9.20 56.05 -57.97
C ASN A 736 -10.67 56.46 -57.96
N LEU A 737 -11.10 57.28 -58.93
CA LEU A 737 -12.53 57.54 -59.12
C LEU A 737 -13.25 56.23 -59.45
N ILE A 738 -14.43 56.07 -58.87
CA ILE A 738 -15.34 54.98 -59.19
C ILE A 738 -15.73 55.13 -60.67
N LYS A 739 -15.75 54.02 -61.41
CA LYS A 739 -16.02 54.03 -62.86
C LYS A 739 -16.79 52.81 -63.34
N SER A 740 -17.46 52.95 -64.47
CA SER A 740 -18.12 51.86 -65.20
C SER A 740 -17.14 50.72 -65.56
N GLY A 741 -17.66 49.48 -65.61
CA GLY A 741 -16.89 48.29 -66.01
C GLY A 741 -15.95 47.69 -64.96
N ILE A 742 -15.81 48.30 -63.78
CA ILE A 742 -15.08 47.72 -62.65
C ILE A 742 -16.07 47.12 -61.64
N SER A 743 -15.75 45.93 -61.13
CA SER A 743 -16.52 45.27 -60.09
C SER A 743 -16.01 45.68 -58.71
N TYR A 744 -16.93 46.07 -57.83
CA TYR A 744 -16.65 46.58 -56.49
C TYR A 744 -17.41 45.80 -55.42
N ARG A 745 -16.87 45.76 -54.21
CA ARG A 745 -17.58 45.42 -52.97
C ARG A 745 -17.56 46.61 -52.05
N VAL A 746 -18.61 46.76 -51.25
CA VAL A 746 -18.75 47.84 -50.28
C VAL A 746 -18.63 47.28 -48.88
N TYR A 747 -17.91 48.00 -48.03
CA TYR A 747 -17.86 47.79 -46.60
C TYR A 747 -18.22 49.08 -45.89
N VAL A 748 -18.72 48.98 -44.67
CA VAL A 748 -18.97 50.13 -43.81
C VAL A 748 -18.19 49.96 -42.51
N LEU A 749 -17.32 50.94 -42.22
CA LEU A 749 -16.52 50.97 -41.00
C LEU A 749 -17.19 51.87 -39.96
N THR A 750 -17.50 51.29 -38.81
CA THR A 750 -18.07 51.99 -37.64
C THR A 750 -16.93 52.55 -36.79
N ILE A 751 -16.92 53.87 -36.54
CA ILE A 751 -15.83 54.55 -35.85
C ILE A 751 -16.17 54.83 -34.39
N GLY A 752 -15.45 54.20 -33.47
CA GLY A 752 -15.61 54.41 -32.04
C GLY A 752 -15.26 55.81 -31.56
N SER A 753 -15.97 56.27 -30.53
CA SER A 753 -15.75 57.54 -29.84
C SER A 753 -15.74 57.33 -28.32
N GLY A 754 -15.36 58.36 -27.56
CA GLY A 754 -15.33 58.29 -26.09
C GLY A 754 -14.46 57.13 -25.58
N LYS A 755 -15.04 56.22 -24.79
CA LYS A 755 -14.32 55.06 -24.23
C LYS A 755 -13.84 54.05 -25.28
N TYR A 756 -14.39 54.10 -26.50
CA TYR A 756 -13.94 53.29 -27.64
C TYR A 756 -13.17 54.10 -28.69
N SER A 757 -12.68 55.29 -28.34
CA SER A 757 -11.80 56.06 -29.23
C SER A 757 -10.60 55.22 -29.66
N GLY A 758 -10.42 55.04 -30.96
CA GLY A 758 -9.37 54.19 -31.55
C GLY A 758 -9.78 52.73 -31.79
N THR A 759 -10.99 52.33 -31.40
CA THR A 759 -11.57 51.01 -31.71
C THR A 759 -12.63 51.16 -32.80
N ASN A 760 -12.48 50.42 -33.90
CA ASN A 760 -13.43 50.46 -35.03
C ASN A 760 -13.92 49.05 -35.37
N VAL A 761 -15.10 48.94 -35.96
CA VAL A 761 -15.69 47.65 -36.36
C VAL A 761 -16.12 47.71 -37.82
N LEU A 762 -15.67 46.74 -38.62
CA LEU A 762 -15.96 46.64 -40.05
C LEU A 762 -17.19 45.75 -40.28
N SER A 763 -18.09 46.17 -41.16
CA SER A 763 -19.22 45.34 -41.59
C SER A 763 -18.76 44.10 -42.36
N SER A 764 -19.68 43.14 -42.53
CA SER A 764 -19.56 42.16 -43.62
C SER A 764 -19.58 42.85 -44.98
N GLU A 765 -19.02 42.19 -46.00
CA GLU A 765 -18.99 42.69 -47.37
C GLU A 765 -20.37 42.70 -48.03
N SER A 766 -20.60 43.65 -48.94
CA SER A 766 -21.72 43.56 -49.88
C SER A 766 -21.50 42.46 -50.92
N ASN A 767 -22.58 42.09 -51.62
CA ASN A 767 -22.46 41.42 -52.92
C ASN A 767 -21.60 42.30 -53.86
N ALA A 768 -20.83 41.64 -54.73
CA ALA A 768 -20.06 42.36 -55.75
C ALA A 768 -21.02 43.06 -56.73
N ILE A 769 -20.70 44.29 -57.10
CA ILE A 769 -21.47 45.11 -58.03
C ILE A 769 -20.56 45.65 -59.12
N THR A 770 -20.94 45.46 -60.38
CA THR A 770 -20.23 46.05 -61.53
C THR A 770 -21.10 47.17 -62.06
N LEU A 771 -20.55 48.38 -62.10
CA LEU A 771 -21.25 49.51 -62.68
C LEU A 771 -21.44 49.30 -64.18
N SER A 772 -22.70 49.27 -64.61
CA SER A 772 -23.07 49.04 -66.00
C SER A 772 -23.25 50.38 -66.72
N THR A 773 -22.76 50.48 -67.96
CA THR A 773 -23.13 51.60 -68.84
C THR A 773 -24.55 51.34 -69.35
N LYS A 774 -25.54 52.14 -68.92
CA LYS A 774 -26.94 52.02 -69.35
C LYS A 774 -27.12 52.69 -70.72
N LEU A 775 -26.65 52.01 -71.76
CA LEU A 775 -26.75 52.41 -73.17
C LEU A 775 -28.08 53.14 -73.51
N PRO A 776 -28.06 54.34 -74.13
CA PRO A 776 -29.26 55.13 -74.45
C PRO A 776 -30.18 54.38 -75.41
N VAL A 777 -31.47 54.26 -75.11
CA VAL A 777 -32.47 53.62 -75.99
C VAL A 777 -32.72 54.50 -77.23
N THR A 778 -32.54 53.94 -78.44
CA THR A 778 -32.88 54.66 -79.67
C THR A 778 -34.38 54.56 -79.94
N SER A 779 -35.00 55.67 -80.38
CA SER A 779 -36.42 55.69 -80.72
C SER A 779 -36.73 54.75 -81.89
N VAL A 780 -37.96 54.25 -81.92
CA VAL A 780 -38.43 53.47 -83.08
C VAL A 780 -38.63 54.39 -84.29
N THR A 781 -38.54 53.82 -85.48
CA THR A 781 -38.68 54.57 -86.74
C THR A 781 -39.81 54.00 -87.58
N ASN A 782 -40.22 54.74 -88.62
CA ASN A 782 -41.26 54.31 -89.57
C ASN A 782 -42.58 53.91 -88.89
N VAL A 783 -43.03 54.72 -87.91
CA VAL A 783 -44.33 54.54 -87.28
C VAL A 783 -45.40 54.87 -88.31
N THR A 784 -46.19 53.87 -88.66
CA THR A 784 -47.29 53.95 -89.62
C THR A 784 -48.55 53.38 -88.98
N TYR A 785 -49.71 53.72 -89.54
CA TYR A 785 -50.98 53.27 -89.02
C TYR A 785 -51.93 52.82 -90.14
N SER A 786 -52.88 51.97 -89.79
CA SER A 786 -54.08 51.69 -90.58
C SER A 786 -55.30 51.60 -89.67
N VAL A 787 -56.48 51.86 -90.22
CA VAL A 787 -57.75 51.72 -89.48
C VAL A 787 -58.51 50.54 -90.07
N ASP A 788 -58.80 49.54 -89.23
CA ASP A 788 -59.57 48.36 -89.60
C ASP A 788 -60.69 48.13 -88.57
N GLU A 789 -61.94 48.09 -89.03
CA GLU A 789 -63.15 47.96 -88.19
C GLU A 789 -63.17 48.88 -86.94
N GLY A 790 -62.71 50.13 -87.09
CA GLY A 790 -62.65 51.11 -86.00
C GLY A 790 -61.53 50.89 -84.97
N LYS A 791 -60.57 50.01 -85.26
CA LYS A 791 -59.33 49.83 -84.49
C LYS A 791 -58.16 50.47 -85.23
N ILE A 792 -57.29 51.17 -84.51
CA ILE A 792 -56.04 51.70 -85.06
C ILE A 792 -54.98 50.60 -84.91
N LEU A 793 -54.51 50.04 -86.04
CA LEU A 793 -53.33 49.20 -86.08
C LEU A 793 -52.11 50.08 -86.33
N VAL A 794 -51.05 49.85 -85.55
CA VAL A 794 -49.82 50.63 -85.57
C VAL A 794 -48.66 49.69 -85.88
N SER A 795 -47.91 50.00 -86.93
CA SER A 795 -46.72 49.26 -87.35
C SER A 795 -45.49 50.16 -87.27
N PHE A 796 -44.36 49.63 -86.82
CA PHE A 796 -43.11 50.39 -86.73
C PHE A 796 -41.88 49.52 -86.93
N ASN A 797 -40.75 50.13 -87.31
CA ASN A 797 -39.46 49.46 -87.29
C ASN A 797 -38.94 49.42 -85.87
N ARG A 798 -38.52 48.23 -85.40
CA ARG A 798 -37.92 48.06 -84.08
C ARG A 798 -36.68 48.94 -83.91
N SER A 799 -36.40 49.31 -82.67
CA SER A 799 -35.20 50.06 -82.32
C SER A 799 -33.93 49.25 -82.62
N SER A 800 -32.84 49.92 -83.00
CA SER A 800 -31.57 49.26 -83.32
C SER A 800 -30.88 48.64 -82.10
N ASN A 801 -31.22 49.10 -80.88
CA ASN A 801 -30.73 48.54 -79.63
C ASN A 801 -31.86 47.96 -78.77
N GLU A 802 -32.74 47.18 -79.41
CA GLU A 802 -33.90 46.53 -78.81
C GLU A 802 -33.61 45.70 -77.55
N SER A 803 -32.38 45.18 -77.38
CA SER A 803 -31.94 44.49 -76.15
C SER A 803 -32.01 45.36 -74.89
N ASN A 804 -32.02 46.68 -75.05
CA ASN A 804 -32.03 47.65 -73.95
C ASN A 804 -33.45 48.11 -73.61
N ILE A 805 -34.48 47.57 -74.27
CA ILE A 805 -35.87 47.99 -74.16
C ILE A 805 -36.66 46.95 -73.36
N SER A 806 -37.42 47.40 -72.37
CA SER A 806 -38.34 46.57 -71.60
C SER A 806 -39.70 46.43 -72.28
N GLU A 807 -40.23 47.52 -72.83
CA GLU A 807 -41.49 47.55 -73.58
C GLU A 807 -41.54 48.68 -74.62
N TYR A 808 -42.36 48.50 -75.65
CA TYR A 808 -42.84 49.59 -76.51
C TYR A 808 -44.26 49.98 -76.09
N ARG A 809 -44.53 51.27 -75.89
CA ARG A 809 -45.87 51.80 -75.59
C ARG A 809 -46.44 52.54 -76.80
N ILE A 810 -47.66 52.22 -77.19
CA ILE A 810 -48.37 52.82 -78.30
C ILE A 810 -49.33 53.87 -77.75
N LEU A 811 -49.07 55.13 -78.07
CA LEU A 811 -49.71 56.31 -77.48
C LEU A 811 -50.52 57.03 -78.55
N VAL A 812 -51.84 57.13 -78.36
CA VAL A 812 -52.73 57.88 -79.26
C VAL A 812 -53.01 59.25 -78.65
N VAL A 813 -52.66 60.31 -79.37
CA VAL A 813 -52.65 61.69 -78.86
C VAL A 813 -53.57 62.56 -79.72
N PRO A 814 -54.47 63.38 -79.15
CA PRO A 814 -55.23 64.37 -79.93
C PRO A 814 -54.30 65.30 -80.71
N SER A 815 -54.55 65.53 -82.01
CA SER A 815 -53.55 66.15 -82.90
C SER A 815 -53.17 67.60 -82.53
N LYS A 816 -54.02 68.29 -81.76
CA LYS A 816 -53.81 69.64 -81.25
C LYS A 816 -53.06 69.71 -79.90
N GLN A 817 -52.78 68.58 -79.26
CA GLN A 817 -52.05 68.52 -77.99
C GLN A 817 -50.55 68.47 -78.24
N GLY A 818 -49.79 69.33 -77.54
CA GLY A 818 -48.34 69.19 -77.46
C GLY A 818 -47.97 67.93 -76.68
N PHE A 819 -47.09 67.10 -77.23
CA PHE A 819 -46.73 65.82 -76.64
C PHE A 819 -45.27 65.47 -76.93
N GLY A 820 -44.48 65.26 -75.88
CA GLY A 820 -43.08 64.91 -75.95
C GLY A 820 -42.73 63.79 -74.99
N SER A 821 -41.43 63.51 -74.86
CA SER A 821 -40.93 62.36 -74.10
C SER A 821 -41.30 62.40 -72.62
N ALA A 822 -41.38 63.60 -72.01
CA ALA A 822 -41.78 63.76 -70.61
C ALA A 822 -43.24 63.36 -70.39
N GLU A 823 -44.14 63.84 -71.25
CA GLU A 823 -45.56 63.49 -71.19
C GLU A 823 -45.79 62.00 -71.50
N ALA A 824 -45.03 61.44 -72.44
CA ALA A 824 -45.12 60.03 -72.82
C ALA A 824 -44.78 59.05 -71.69
N ILE A 825 -43.84 59.42 -70.82
CA ILE A 825 -43.42 58.62 -69.66
C ILE A 825 -44.52 58.56 -68.58
N GLU A 826 -45.27 59.65 -68.40
CA GLU A 826 -46.28 59.79 -67.34
C GLU A 826 -47.66 59.21 -67.69
N VAL A 827 -47.89 58.80 -68.94
CA VAL A 827 -49.19 58.25 -69.35
C VAL A 827 -49.51 56.99 -68.53
N LYS A 828 -50.74 56.91 -68.02
CA LYS A 828 -51.21 55.76 -67.24
C LYS A 828 -51.29 54.51 -68.12
N SER A 829 -50.91 53.36 -67.57
CA SER A 829 -50.94 52.06 -68.28
C SER A 829 -52.30 51.67 -68.85
N SER A 830 -53.40 52.15 -68.26
CA SER A 830 -54.75 51.93 -68.80
C SER A 830 -55.07 52.70 -70.09
N TYR A 831 -54.21 53.64 -70.52
CA TYR A 831 -54.45 54.55 -71.65
C TYR A 831 -53.60 54.24 -72.88
N TYR A 832 -52.69 53.27 -72.79
CA TYR A 832 -51.87 52.81 -73.92
C TYR A 832 -51.91 51.28 -74.07
N THR A 833 -51.52 50.79 -75.23
CA THR A 833 -51.17 49.37 -75.41
C THR A 833 -49.66 49.24 -75.29
N SER A 834 -49.14 48.23 -74.60
CA SER A 834 -47.71 47.92 -74.62
C SER A 834 -47.41 46.52 -75.13
N ILE A 835 -46.18 46.35 -75.64
CA ILE A 835 -45.64 45.08 -76.10
C ILE A 835 -44.21 44.91 -75.59
N THR A 836 -43.82 43.68 -75.26
CA THR A 836 -42.42 43.35 -74.97
C THR A 836 -41.67 43.12 -76.29
N PRO A 837 -40.46 43.69 -76.45
CA PRO A 837 -39.68 43.51 -77.66
C PRO A 837 -39.35 42.05 -77.91
N ASN A 838 -39.37 41.61 -79.18
CA ASN A 838 -39.22 40.20 -79.54
C ASN A 838 -38.28 39.96 -80.74
N GLY A 839 -37.56 40.98 -81.20
CA GLY A 839 -36.63 40.86 -82.33
C GLY A 839 -37.25 41.12 -83.70
N THR A 840 -38.57 41.38 -83.80
CA THR A 840 -39.29 41.58 -85.06
C THR A 840 -40.02 42.92 -85.10
N ASN A 841 -40.27 43.47 -86.30
CA ASN A 841 -41.05 44.70 -86.46
C ASN A 841 -42.52 44.43 -86.10
N PRO A 842 -43.07 45.11 -85.07
CA PRO A 842 -44.41 44.78 -84.59
C PRO A 842 -45.53 45.47 -85.39
N THR A 843 -46.72 44.89 -85.32
CA THR A 843 -48.00 45.50 -85.75
C THR A 843 -49.04 45.25 -84.65
N ILE A 844 -49.54 46.33 -84.03
CA ILE A 844 -50.28 46.25 -82.76
C ILE A 844 -51.53 47.12 -82.80
N VAL A 845 -52.62 46.64 -82.20
CA VAL A 845 -53.83 47.44 -82.01
C VAL A 845 -53.61 48.43 -80.86
N ALA A 846 -53.74 49.73 -81.15
CA ALA A 846 -53.64 50.78 -80.15
C ALA A 846 -54.80 50.72 -79.14
N SER A 847 -54.60 51.38 -77.99
CA SER A 847 -55.63 51.55 -76.97
C SER A 847 -56.89 52.18 -77.57
N ARG A 848 -58.07 51.83 -77.05
CA ARG A 848 -59.35 52.50 -77.39
C ARG A 848 -59.48 53.88 -76.75
N ARG A 849 -58.50 54.28 -75.93
CA ARG A 849 -58.43 55.58 -75.25
C ARG A 849 -57.21 56.35 -75.73
N ASP A 850 -57.33 57.68 -75.75
CA ASP A 850 -56.20 58.57 -75.93
C ASP A 850 -55.35 58.70 -74.65
N VAL A 851 -54.22 59.40 -74.73
CA VAL A 851 -53.30 59.62 -73.59
C VAL A 851 -53.92 60.37 -72.40
N ASN A 852 -55.06 61.03 -72.58
CA ASN A 852 -55.81 61.69 -71.50
C ASN A 852 -56.89 60.78 -70.89
N GLY A 853 -57.06 59.57 -71.42
CA GLY A 853 -58.04 58.58 -70.98
C GLY A 853 -59.42 58.73 -71.60
N ALA A 854 -59.63 59.63 -72.56
CA ALA A 854 -60.89 59.78 -73.28
C ALA A 854 -61.03 58.66 -74.33
N LEU A 855 -62.26 58.21 -74.61
CA LEU A 855 -62.49 57.24 -75.68
C LEU A 855 -62.19 57.89 -77.03
N ILE A 856 -61.49 57.15 -77.88
CA ILE A 856 -61.21 57.59 -79.23
C ILE A 856 -62.52 57.53 -80.04
N VAL A 857 -62.89 58.67 -80.65
CA VAL A 857 -64.16 58.87 -81.36
C VAL A 857 -63.97 59.38 -82.79
N LYS A 858 -64.93 59.07 -83.65
CA LYS A 858 -65.02 59.51 -85.05
C LYS A 858 -65.12 61.04 -85.15
N GLY A 859 -64.39 61.62 -86.12
CA GLY A 859 -64.37 63.08 -86.40
C GLY A 859 -63.40 63.90 -85.54
N VAL A 860 -62.61 63.26 -84.66
CA VAL A 860 -61.48 63.89 -83.97
C VAL A 860 -60.19 63.38 -84.60
N LYS A 861 -59.24 64.30 -84.81
CA LYS A 861 -57.93 63.98 -85.37
C LYS A 861 -56.94 63.60 -84.27
N TYR A 862 -56.18 62.52 -84.50
CA TYR A 862 -55.16 62.01 -83.59
C TYR A 862 -53.80 61.87 -84.27
N LYS A 863 -52.76 61.69 -83.48
CA LYS A 863 -51.43 61.26 -83.90
C LYS A 863 -51.02 60.08 -83.04
N VAL A 864 -50.25 59.17 -83.61
CA VAL A 864 -49.70 58.03 -82.86
C VAL A 864 -48.22 58.25 -82.63
N TYR A 865 -47.80 57.96 -81.41
CA TYR A 865 -46.40 57.88 -80.99
C TYR A 865 -46.10 56.49 -80.44
N VAL A 866 -44.86 56.07 -80.57
CA VAL A 866 -44.37 54.85 -79.93
C VAL A 866 -43.20 55.22 -79.02
N LEU A 867 -43.32 54.92 -77.74
CA LEU A 867 -42.27 55.12 -76.75
C LEU A 867 -41.52 53.79 -76.53
N ALA A 868 -40.22 53.80 -76.79
CA ALA A 868 -39.31 52.72 -76.40
C ALA A 868 -38.85 52.94 -74.95
N VAL A 869 -39.24 52.06 -74.03
CA VAL A 869 -38.95 52.20 -72.59
C VAL A 869 -37.70 51.40 -72.23
N ALA A 870 -36.71 52.02 -71.59
CA ALA A 870 -35.49 51.34 -71.18
C ALA A 870 -35.72 50.24 -70.13
N ASN A 871 -34.86 49.22 -70.14
CA ASN A 871 -34.87 48.14 -69.15
C ASN A 871 -34.12 48.53 -67.86
N ASN A 872 -34.64 49.55 -67.14
CA ASN A 872 -33.87 50.28 -66.11
C ASN A 872 -34.50 50.32 -64.71
N ASN A 873 -35.02 49.20 -64.18
CA ASN A 873 -35.36 49.02 -62.74
C ASN A 873 -35.90 50.27 -61.99
N GLY A 874 -36.81 51.03 -62.62
CA GLY A 874 -37.48 52.19 -62.01
C GLY A 874 -37.04 53.59 -62.45
N VAL A 875 -36.05 53.77 -63.32
CA VAL A 875 -35.77 55.07 -63.97
C VAL A 875 -36.31 55.03 -65.40
N GLN A 876 -37.41 55.73 -65.67
CA GLN A 876 -38.01 55.80 -67.02
C GLN A 876 -37.24 56.80 -67.87
N SER A 877 -36.25 56.32 -68.63
CA SER A 877 -35.75 57.01 -69.82
C SER A 877 -36.26 56.27 -71.06
N GLY A 878 -36.65 56.99 -72.11
CA GLY A 878 -37.19 56.37 -73.30
C GLY A 878 -37.02 57.21 -74.56
N GLY A 879 -36.91 56.54 -75.70
CA GLY A 879 -36.85 57.16 -77.03
C GLY A 879 -38.26 57.25 -77.61
N LEU A 880 -38.88 58.43 -77.59
CA LEU A 880 -40.16 58.66 -78.25
C LEU A 880 -39.95 58.77 -79.76
N SER A 881 -40.79 58.10 -80.55
CA SER A 881 -40.78 58.24 -82.00
C SER A 881 -41.22 59.64 -82.45
N ASP A 882 -40.91 59.99 -83.70
CA ASP A 882 -41.68 61.03 -84.38
C ASP A 882 -43.15 60.59 -84.48
N SER A 883 -44.06 61.57 -84.57
CA SER A 883 -45.49 61.29 -84.70
C SER A 883 -45.83 60.76 -86.09
N THR A 884 -46.88 59.96 -86.20
CA THR A 884 -47.55 59.77 -87.49
C THR A 884 -48.09 61.09 -88.04
N GLU A 885 -48.49 61.10 -89.31
CA GLU A 885 -49.42 62.11 -89.82
C GLU A 885 -50.77 62.06 -89.06
N GLU A 886 -51.61 63.08 -89.23
CA GLU A 886 -52.93 63.13 -88.59
C GLU A 886 -53.81 61.95 -89.05
N ILE A 887 -54.42 61.28 -88.08
CA ILE A 887 -55.33 60.15 -88.21
C ILE A 887 -56.76 60.64 -87.96
N GLU A 888 -57.70 60.30 -88.83
CA GLU A 888 -59.14 60.48 -88.61
C GLU A 888 -59.84 59.12 -88.78
N ILE A 889 -60.67 58.73 -87.81
CA ILE A 889 -61.27 57.38 -87.68
C ILE A 889 -62.71 57.35 -88.20
#